data_AF-A0AAD5XHM3-F1
#
_entry.id   AF-A0AAD5XHM3-F1
#
_cell.length_a   1.000
_cell.length_b   1.000
_cell.length_c   1.000
_cell.angle_alpha   90.00
_cell.angle_beta   90.00
_cell.angle_gamma   90.00
#
_symmetry.space_group_name_H-M   'P 1'
#
loop_
_entity.id
_entity.type
_entity.pdbx_description
1 polymer ?
#
loop_
_entity_poly.entity_id
_entity_poly.type
_entity_poly.pdbx_seq_one_letter_code
_entity_poly.pdbx_strand_id
1 'polypeptide(L)'
;MNTTAEPGRYSVETPASDPGFYVVYCVMAPIYFTGLALNPLVLFLMLRQTRTKRTRMDRLLACVVGTTGSYALFQIVCQGLVLLVVNSPAYGSFAAAGSSILVAVITSANVMLAMERFLALKFPNLDTKESLIYYLFIVAVLSEIVVVLLWTYSTSNAVHDIQPASHVQYLVWMISMAVFFVVSVAASAFFYISTYIFISNRLHKASMEGQVASAHLEKLEKRVLLRCIVMSSSILICYLPRCIVQIFVNSETSYFSLATAIANIFAALDVIVTPGLMIYFLDYLRVDLAHIFLFRKIKIGESNSSSELNRNIAGEARGAEAVLYESNTQLESPTTDEGFYIIYGVIAPIYIIGLVFNAIALVVMFRTRDSTRLALHRTATIVIAITFLYAFFQIIGQGFVPLVYNSEAYGSFIGAGSSILVICLAASNVLLAIERLFAVKHPEISDSQARQYYGLLFFVVVVYSCVIVWVFVTSNTVDHIDPSTHVQYIVWVVTMASYLVFAVVFTVILYTWTYFAHVEKLALIRNYSPSLSPNDTQRIELSVLRRCIMVSTAILICYTPRLIVQIFVDSDVVYAARATSFANIFAALDVVITPALILFFPLNLRDELMDVICCGRRRGDLSELHVTRLRIDSMNRGLNSSSTRTMSTSFGSPVNSMQRNSGQRNTRTNGQTSSSMNRGVSDRFPLNSLNRVVNSPEIAVSPASEGEMSP
;
A
#
# COMPACT_ATOMS: atom_id res chain seq x y z
N MET A 1 21.69 -11.36 -55.66
CA MET A 1 22.09 -10.05 -55.11
C MET A 1 22.91 -10.32 -53.86
N ASN A 2 24.23 -10.20 -53.96
CA ASN A 2 25.17 -10.31 -52.85
C ASN A 2 25.23 -8.95 -52.15
N THR A 3 24.57 -8.81 -51.01
CA THR A 3 24.89 -7.77 -50.03
C THR A 3 25.78 -8.41 -48.98
N THR A 4 27.09 -8.29 -49.20
CA THR A 4 28.10 -8.39 -48.14
C THR A 4 27.89 -7.21 -47.20
N ALA A 5 26.86 -7.27 -46.36
CA ALA A 5 26.78 -6.43 -45.17
C ALA A 5 27.89 -6.93 -44.26
N GLU A 6 28.93 -6.12 -44.06
CA GLU A 6 29.96 -6.43 -43.07
C GLU A 6 29.27 -6.68 -41.72
N PRO A 7 29.48 -7.84 -41.09
CA PRO A 7 28.92 -8.09 -39.77
C PRO A 7 29.57 -7.15 -38.75
N GLY A 8 28.82 -6.14 -38.34
CA GLY A 8 28.74 -5.78 -36.92
C GLY A 8 29.79 -4.82 -36.38
N ARG A 9 30.24 -3.82 -37.14
CA ARG A 9 30.53 -2.53 -36.49
C ARG A 9 29.19 -1.81 -36.33
N TYR A 10 28.49 -2.10 -35.24
CA TYR A 10 27.56 -1.12 -34.68
C TYR A 10 28.41 0.12 -34.44
N SER A 11 28.34 1.10 -35.35
CA SER A 11 28.73 2.45 -35.00
C SER A 11 27.96 2.75 -33.73
N VAL A 12 28.69 2.99 -32.64
CA VAL A 12 28.12 3.45 -31.39
C VAL A 12 27.54 4.82 -31.73
N GLU A 13 26.32 4.82 -32.27
CA GLU A 13 25.47 5.99 -32.23
C GLU A 13 25.49 6.42 -30.77
N THR A 14 25.87 7.67 -30.56
CA THR A 14 26.15 8.23 -29.24
C THR A 14 25.09 7.76 -28.24
N PRO A 15 25.44 7.34 -27.01
CA PRO A 15 24.49 6.82 -26.01
C PRO A 15 23.24 7.70 -25.79
N ALA A 16 23.30 8.97 -26.18
CA ALA A 16 22.17 9.90 -26.23
C ALA A 16 21.04 9.52 -27.22
N SER A 17 21.25 8.64 -28.22
CA SER A 17 20.21 8.24 -29.17
C SER A 17 19.47 6.96 -28.78
N ASP A 18 20.02 6.13 -27.88
CA ASP A 18 19.36 4.91 -27.42
C ASP A 18 18.36 5.21 -26.28
N PRO A 19 17.04 5.04 -26.48
CA PRO A 19 16.05 5.22 -25.41
C PRO A 19 16.28 4.33 -24.18
N GLY A 20 16.92 3.17 -24.35
CA GLY A 20 17.32 2.31 -23.24
C GLY A 20 18.27 3.01 -22.28
N PHE A 21 19.13 3.90 -22.80
CA PHE A 21 20.10 4.64 -21.99
C PHE A 21 19.41 5.52 -20.95
N TYR A 22 18.45 6.36 -21.33
CA TYR A 22 17.76 7.24 -20.38
C TYR A 22 16.96 6.48 -19.32
N VAL A 23 16.28 5.39 -19.71
CA VAL A 23 15.55 4.58 -18.72
C VAL A 23 16.52 3.96 -17.71
N VAL A 24 17.63 3.41 -18.19
CA VAL A 24 18.65 2.78 -17.33
C VAL A 24 19.30 3.82 -16.40
N TYR A 25 19.73 4.97 -16.92
CA TYR A 25 20.52 5.94 -16.13
C TYR A 25 19.68 6.97 -15.37
N CYS A 26 18.57 7.46 -15.93
CA CYS A 26 17.75 8.47 -15.27
C CYS A 26 16.72 7.87 -14.31
N VAL A 27 16.32 6.61 -14.50
CA VAL A 27 15.31 5.95 -13.66
C VAL A 27 15.92 4.83 -12.83
N MET A 28 16.55 3.84 -13.45
CA MET A 28 17.03 2.66 -12.72
C MET A 28 18.24 2.98 -11.83
N ALA A 29 19.20 3.80 -12.27
CA ALA A 29 20.36 4.13 -11.45
C ALA A 29 19.97 4.83 -10.13
N PRO A 30 19.11 5.88 -10.10
CA PRO A 30 18.61 6.45 -8.84
C PRO A 30 17.90 5.44 -7.94
N ILE A 31 17.14 4.50 -8.54
CA ILE A 31 16.47 3.42 -7.80
C ILE A 31 17.51 2.53 -7.12
N TYR A 32 18.53 2.09 -7.85
CA TYR A 32 19.59 1.25 -7.29
C TYR A 32 20.45 1.99 -6.27
N PHE A 33 20.78 3.28 -6.47
CA PHE A 33 21.50 4.09 -5.48
C PHE A 33 20.70 4.21 -4.18
N THR A 34 19.39 4.46 -4.30
CA THR A 34 18.49 4.52 -3.15
C THR A 34 18.43 3.16 -2.45
N GLY A 35 18.31 2.07 -3.20
CA GLY A 35 18.35 0.71 -2.66
C GLY A 35 19.69 0.37 -2.00
N LEU A 36 20.81 0.82 -2.56
CA LEU A 36 22.15 0.63 -2.00
C LEU A 36 22.37 1.43 -0.72
N ALA A 37 21.70 2.57 -0.54
CA ALA A 37 21.70 3.27 0.74
C ALA A 37 20.78 2.57 1.76
N LEU A 38 19.60 2.14 1.32
CA LEU A 38 18.53 1.63 2.19
C LEU A 38 18.80 0.21 2.70
N ASN A 39 19.24 -0.72 1.86
CA ASN A 39 19.45 -2.12 2.25
C ASN A 39 20.56 -2.30 3.29
N PRO A 40 21.77 -1.72 3.14
CA PRO A 40 22.81 -1.78 4.17
C PRO A 40 22.39 -1.10 5.47
N LEU A 41 21.62 -0.01 5.40
CA LEU A 41 21.06 0.64 6.59
C LEU A 41 20.13 -0.32 7.33
N VAL A 42 19.14 -0.91 6.65
CA VAL A 42 18.23 -1.88 7.27
C VAL A 42 18.99 -3.09 7.81
N LEU A 43 19.92 -3.64 7.04
CA LEU A 43 20.76 -4.76 7.44
C LEU A 43 21.58 -4.42 8.70
N PHE A 44 22.18 -3.23 8.75
CA PHE A 44 22.92 -2.74 9.92
C PHE A 44 22.02 -2.65 11.16
N LEU A 45 20.81 -2.10 11.03
CA LEU A 45 19.84 -2.02 12.13
C LEU A 45 19.46 -3.43 12.64
N MET A 46 19.19 -4.36 11.72
CA MET A 46 18.90 -5.76 12.07
C MET A 46 20.09 -6.42 12.76
N LEU A 47 21.31 -6.25 12.26
CA LEU A 47 22.53 -6.82 12.85
C LEU A 47 22.84 -6.22 14.23
N ARG A 48 22.56 -4.93 14.43
CA ARG A 48 22.72 -4.26 15.72
C ARG A 48 21.79 -4.83 16.77
N GLN A 49 20.50 -5.00 16.44
CA GLN A 49 19.49 -5.46 17.39
C GLN A 49 19.53 -6.97 17.64
N THR A 50 19.99 -7.76 16.67
CA THR A 50 20.09 -9.21 16.79
C THR A 50 21.19 -9.68 17.77
N ARG A 51 22.04 -8.79 18.29
CA ARG A 51 23.00 -9.13 19.36
C ARG A 51 22.33 -9.65 20.63
N THR A 52 21.07 -9.30 20.88
CA THR A 52 20.36 -9.69 22.11
C THR A 52 19.40 -10.89 21.95
N LYS A 53 18.74 -11.08 20.80
CA LYS A 53 17.82 -12.21 20.54
C LYS A 53 17.69 -12.48 19.03
N ARG A 54 18.53 -13.33 18.46
CA ARG A 54 18.51 -13.64 17.01
C ARG A 54 17.59 -14.81 16.72
N THR A 55 16.39 -14.55 16.18
CA THR A 55 15.51 -15.63 15.72
C THR A 55 15.98 -16.18 14.37
N ARG A 56 15.56 -17.40 14.00
CA ARG A 56 15.76 -17.94 12.63
C ARG A 56 15.15 -17.03 11.57
N MET A 57 13.95 -16.51 11.86
CA MET A 57 13.25 -15.58 11.00
C MET A 57 14.03 -14.30 10.72
N ASP A 58 14.62 -13.68 11.75
CA ASP A 58 15.42 -12.45 11.58
C ASP A 58 16.65 -12.69 10.71
N ARG A 59 17.23 -13.90 10.76
CA ARG A 59 18.34 -14.29 9.88
C ARG A 59 17.92 -14.41 8.43
N LEU A 60 16.75 -14.98 8.15
CA LEU A 60 16.21 -15.08 6.80
C LEU A 60 15.80 -13.70 6.26
N LEU A 61 15.16 -12.87 7.08
CA LEU A 61 14.85 -11.49 6.70
C LEU A 61 16.13 -10.70 6.40
N ALA A 62 17.18 -10.85 7.21
CA ALA A 62 18.49 -10.25 6.93
C ALA A 62 19.13 -10.81 5.66
N CYS A 63 18.92 -12.09 5.35
CA CYS A 63 19.35 -12.72 4.10
C CYS A 63 18.65 -12.06 2.89
N VAL A 64 17.33 -11.87 2.95
CA VAL A 64 16.55 -11.20 1.89
C VAL A 64 17.01 -9.75 1.67
N VAL A 65 17.24 -8.98 2.73
CA VAL A 65 17.78 -7.61 2.62
C VAL A 65 19.22 -7.61 2.09
N GLY A 66 20.02 -8.58 2.52
CA GLY A 66 21.39 -8.74 2.05
C GLY A 66 21.45 -9.06 0.56
N THR A 67 20.62 -9.98 0.07
CA THR A 67 20.61 -10.37 -1.34
C THR A 67 20.05 -9.28 -2.24
N THR A 68 19.01 -8.56 -1.81
CA THR A 68 18.49 -7.37 -2.52
C THR A 68 19.51 -6.22 -2.53
N GLY A 69 20.24 -6.00 -1.43
CA GLY A 69 21.37 -5.06 -1.38
C GLY A 69 22.51 -5.44 -2.31
N SER A 70 22.90 -6.72 -2.35
CA SER A 70 23.89 -7.25 -3.29
C SER A 70 23.44 -7.10 -4.74
N TYR A 71 22.15 -7.25 -5.03
CA TYR A 71 21.59 -7.00 -6.35
C TYR A 71 21.70 -5.52 -6.75
N ALA A 72 21.33 -4.59 -5.87
CA ALA A 72 21.51 -3.15 -6.14
C ALA A 72 22.98 -2.79 -6.39
N LEU A 73 23.90 -3.32 -5.58
CA LEU A 73 25.35 -3.10 -5.75
C LEU A 73 25.83 -3.64 -7.09
N PHE A 74 25.47 -4.88 -7.43
CA PHE A 74 25.84 -5.51 -8.70
C PHE A 74 25.37 -4.68 -9.89
N GLN A 75 24.12 -4.19 -9.86
CA GLN A 75 23.57 -3.37 -10.94
C GLN A 75 24.28 -2.02 -11.09
N ILE A 76 24.63 -1.34 -9.98
CA ILE A 76 25.41 -0.10 -10.04
C ILE A 76 26.79 -0.34 -10.64
N VAL A 77 27.46 -1.42 -10.25
CA VAL A 77 28.78 -1.78 -10.80
C VAL A 77 28.67 -2.06 -12.29
N CYS A 78 27.67 -2.84 -12.71
CA CYS A 78 27.39 -3.10 -14.12
C CYS A 78 27.13 -1.80 -14.89
N GLN A 79 26.19 -0.97 -14.46
CA GLN A 79 25.88 0.31 -15.12
C GLN A 79 27.12 1.25 -15.17
N GLY A 80 27.93 1.28 -14.12
CA GLY A 80 29.20 2.03 -14.12
C GLY A 80 30.21 1.50 -15.13
N LEU A 81 30.34 0.18 -15.28
CA LEU A 81 31.24 -0.45 -16.26
C LEU A 81 30.80 -0.22 -17.71
N VAL A 82 29.50 -0.16 -17.98
CA VAL A 82 28.96 0.25 -19.29
C VAL A 82 29.43 1.66 -19.65
N LEU A 83 29.36 2.61 -18.72
CA LEU A 83 29.84 3.99 -18.93
C LEU A 83 31.35 4.08 -19.17
N LEU A 84 32.13 3.16 -18.59
CA LEU A 84 33.58 3.09 -18.76
C LEU A 84 34.01 2.44 -20.10
N VAL A 85 33.09 2.31 -21.06
CA VAL A 85 33.35 1.87 -22.45
C VAL A 85 33.83 0.42 -22.54
N VAL A 86 33.39 -0.45 -21.62
CA VAL A 86 33.59 -1.90 -21.74
C VAL A 86 32.41 -2.53 -22.50
N ASN A 87 32.27 -2.20 -23.79
CA ASN A 87 31.32 -2.88 -24.69
C ASN A 87 31.90 -4.21 -25.19
N SER A 88 32.30 -5.07 -24.25
CA SER A 88 32.74 -6.43 -24.58
C SER A 88 31.56 -7.40 -24.49
N PRO A 89 31.40 -8.35 -25.43
CA PRO A 89 30.36 -9.38 -25.34
C PRO A 89 30.43 -10.19 -24.02
N ALA A 90 31.65 -10.38 -23.50
CA ALA A 90 31.88 -11.04 -22.22
C ALA A 90 31.26 -10.28 -21.04
N TYR A 91 31.32 -8.94 -21.06
CA TYR A 91 30.69 -8.09 -20.06
C TYR A 91 29.16 -8.23 -20.08
N GLY A 92 28.54 -8.18 -21.27
CA GLY A 92 27.09 -8.37 -21.42
C GLY A 92 26.63 -9.72 -20.87
N SER A 93 27.32 -10.81 -21.21
CA SER A 93 27.05 -12.15 -20.66
C SER A 93 27.21 -12.20 -19.14
N PHE A 94 28.24 -11.55 -18.58
CA PHE A 94 28.46 -11.49 -17.13
C PHE A 94 27.33 -10.72 -16.42
N ALA A 95 26.94 -9.56 -16.94
CA ALA A 95 25.87 -8.74 -16.40
C ALA A 95 24.52 -9.47 -16.44
N ALA A 96 24.19 -10.12 -17.57
CA ALA A 96 22.96 -10.90 -17.75
C ALA A 96 22.90 -12.12 -16.82
N ALA A 97 24.00 -12.87 -16.71
CA ALA A 97 24.12 -14.03 -15.84
C ALA A 97 23.99 -13.63 -14.36
N GLY A 98 24.78 -12.64 -13.91
CA GLY A 98 24.77 -12.18 -12.53
C GLY A 98 23.41 -11.61 -12.12
N SER A 99 22.75 -10.87 -13.01
CA SER A 99 21.39 -10.37 -12.78
C SER A 99 20.39 -11.51 -12.60
N SER A 100 20.43 -12.51 -13.50
CA SER A 100 19.51 -13.67 -13.45
C SER A 100 19.74 -14.51 -12.19
N ILE A 101 21.00 -14.75 -11.82
CA ILE A 101 21.39 -15.50 -10.62
C ILE A 101 20.89 -14.78 -9.37
N LEU A 102 21.10 -13.46 -9.25
CA LEU A 102 20.69 -12.70 -8.08
C LEU A 102 19.17 -12.65 -7.92
N VAL A 103 18.41 -12.55 -9.02
CA VAL A 103 16.94 -12.67 -8.98
C VAL A 103 16.51 -14.07 -8.52
N ALA A 104 17.18 -15.13 -8.98
CA ALA A 104 16.91 -16.49 -8.52
C ALA A 104 17.18 -16.65 -7.02
N VAL A 105 18.30 -16.09 -6.53
CA VAL A 105 18.67 -16.07 -5.10
C VAL A 105 17.63 -15.32 -4.26
N ILE A 106 17.19 -14.12 -4.70
CA ILE A 106 16.14 -13.33 -4.02
C ILE A 106 14.85 -14.15 -3.94
N THR A 107 14.46 -14.79 -5.04
CA THR A 107 13.25 -15.61 -5.11
C THR A 107 13.34 -16.80 -4.15
N SER A 108 14.45 -17.55 -4.15
CA SER A 108 14.67 -18.66 -3.22
C SER A 108 14.67 -18.22 -1.75
N ALA A 109 15.30 -17.09 -1.43
CA ALA A 109 15.33 -16.56 -0.05
C ALA A 109 13.90 -16.25 0.46
N ASN A 110 13.01 -15.83 -0.42
CA ASN A 110 11.61 -15.58 -0.09
C ASN A 110 10.78 -16.87 0.06
N VAL A 111 11.04 -17.89 -0.75
CA VAL A 111 10.46 -19.23 -0.52
C VAL A 111 10.91 -19.78 0.84
N MET A 112 12.19 -19.64 1.19
CA MET A 112 12.71 -20.04 2.51
C MET A 112 12.02 -19.28 3.65
N LEU A 113 11.77 -17.98 3.48
CA LEU A 113 11.05 -17.16 4.45
C LEU A 113 9.60 -17.64 4.65
N ALA A 114 8.89 -17.93 3.56
CA ALA A 114 7.51 -18.46 3.61
C ALA A 114 7.46 -19.84 4.27
N MET A 115 8.43 -20.70 3.94
CA MET A 115 8.57 -22.03 4.52
C MET A 115 8.87 -21.99 6.03
N GLU A 116 9.82 -21.17 6.48
CA GLU A 116 10.14 -21.05 7.92
C GLU A 116 8.93 -20.56 8.71
N ARG A 117 8.12 -19.65 8.15
CA ARG A 117 6.89 -19.21 8.81
C ARG A 117 5.93 -20.38 9.01
N PHE A 118 5.76 -21.20 7.98
CA PHE A 118 4.92 -22.38 8.06
C PHE A 118 5.46 -23.39 9.10
N LEU A 119 6.76 -23.71 9.05
CA LEU A 119 7.38 -24.66 9.97
C LEU A 119 7.32 -24.18 11.43
N ALA A 120 7.65 -22.91 11.69
CA ALA A 120 7.65 -22.34 13.03
C ALA A 120 6.27 -22.34 13.68
N LEU A 121 5.20 -22.18 12.89
CA LEU A 121 3.82 -22.15 13.41
C LEU A 121 3.20 -23.53 13.51
N LYS A 122 3.38 -24.38 12.49
CA LYS A 122 2.77 -25.72 12.45
C LYS A 122 3.53 -26.74 13.31
N PHE A 123 4.85 -26.61 13.40
CA PHE A 123 5.73 -27.55 14.08
C PHE A 123 6.68 -26.79 15.05
N PRO A 124 6.17 -26.25 16.17
CA PRO A 124 6.97 -25.45 17.09
C PRO A 124 8.12 -26.25 17.75
N ASN A 125 7.98 -27.57 17.83
CA ASN A 125 8.97 -28.49 18.40
C ASN A 125 9.91 -29.08 17.34
N LEU A 126 9.84 -28.63 16.08
CA LEU A 126 10.70 -29.15 15.02
C LEU A 126 12.15 -28.77 15.32
N ASP A 127 13.00 -29.80 15.44
CA ASP A 127 14.41 -29.58 15.75
C ASP A 127 15.09 -28.83 14.58
N THR A 128 16.12 -28.06 14.91
CA THR A 128 16.81 -27.22 13.93
C THR A 128 17.42 -28.06 12.81
N LYS A 129 17.88 -29.28 13.13
CA LYS A 129 18.44 -30.24 12.18
C LYS A 129 17.42 -30.72 11.15
N GLU A 130 16.16 -30.92 11.55
CA GLU A 130 15.11 -31.34 10.63
C GLU A 130 14.71 -30.21 9.69
N SER A 131 14.63 -28.97 10.21
CA SER A 131 14.38 -27.80 9.36
C SER A 131 15.48 -27.60 8.31
N LEU A 132 16.72 -27.97 8.61
CA LEU A 132 17.88 -27.84 7.72
C LEU A 132 17.69 -28.60 6.40
N ILE A 133 17.06 -29.78 6.43
CA ILE A 133 16.84 -30.62 5.25
C ILE A 133 16.03 -29.85 4.20
N TYR A 134 15.00 -29.12 4.62
CA TYR A 134 14.17 -28.33 3.71
C TYR A 134 14.91 -27.13 3.13
N TYR A 135 15.79 -26.48 3.91
CA TYR A 135 16.65 -25.41 3.40
C TYR A 135 17.66 -25.95 2.39
N LEU A 136 18.28 -27.09 2.67
CA LEU A 136 19.20 -27.75 1.76
C LEU A 136 18.52 -28.14 0.44
N PHE A 137 17.26 -28.56 0.49
CA PHE A 137 16.48 -28.83 -0.71
C PHE A 137 16.31 -27.56 -1.58
N ILE A 138 15.92 -26.42 -0.99
CA ILE A 138 15.79 -25.16 -1.74
C ILE A 138 17.15 -24.71 -2.30
N VAL A 139 18.24 -24.86 -1.53
CA VAL A 139 19.61 -24.56 -1.99
C VAL A 139 20.02 -25.47 -3.14
N ALA A 140 19.67 -26.76 -3.11
CA ALA A 140 19.96 -27.70 -4.18
C ALA A 140 19.25 -27.28 -5.49
N VAL A 141 17.95 -26.98 -5.42
CA VAL A 141 17.18 -26.47 -6.58
C VAL A 141 17.76 -25.15 -7.11
N LEU A 142 18.13 -24.23 -6.22
CA LEU A 142 18.80 -22.98 -6.61
C LEU A 142 20.13 -23.25 -7.29
N SER A 143 20.94 -24.18 -6.77
CA SER A 143 22.25 -24.51 -7.34
C SER A 143 22.14 -25.09 -8.75
N GLU A 144 21.11 -25.91 -9.01
CA GLU A 144 20.83 -26.44 -10.34
C GLU A 144 20.51 -25.31 -11.33
N ILE A 145 19.64 -24.38 -10.95
CA ILE A 145 19.33 -23.20 -11.78
C ILE A 145 20.56 -22.33 -12.01
N VAL A 146 21.40 -22.11 -10.99
CA VAL A 146 22.65 -21.36 -11.15
C VAL A 146 23.59 -22.04 -12.15
N VAL A 147 23.73 -23.36 -12.10
CA VAL A 147 24.53 -24.12 -13.08
C VAL A 147 23.99 -23.96 -14.49
N VAL A 148 22.67 -24.05 -14.69
CA VAL A 148 22.03 -23.84 -15.99
C VAL A 148 22.27 -22.42 -16.51
N LEU A 149 22.13 -21.39 -15.66
CA LEU A 149 22.38 -20.00 -16.03
C LEU A 149 23.85 -19.76 -16.41
N LEU A 150 24.79 -20.28 -15.61
CA LEU A 150 26.22 -20.18 -15.92
C LEU A 150 26.57 -20.88 -17.23
N TRP A 151 26.02 -22.08 -17.47
CA TRP A 151 26.22 -22.80 -18.73
C TRP A 151 25.67 -22.01 -19.92
N THR A 152 24.46 -21.45 -19.79
CA THR A 152 23.81 -20.67 -20.83
C THR A 152 24.65 -19.46 -21.25
N TYR A 153 25.10 -18.64 -20.30
CA TYR A 153 25.84 -17.41 -20.59
C TYR A 153 27.35 -17.60 -20.82
N SER A 154 27.91 -18.76 -20.46
CA SER A 154 29.30 -19.12 -20.84
C SER A 154 29.39 -19.67 -22.26
N THR A 155 28.29 -20.20 -22.80
CA THR A 155 28.24 -20.77 -24.15
C THR A 155 27.53 -19.85 -25.16
N SER A 156 26.97 -18.73 -24.70
CA SER A 156 26.29 -17.72 -25.53
C SER A 156 26.67 -16.31 -25.12
N ASN A 157 26.87 -15.44 -26.10
CA ASN A 157 26.93 -14.00 -25.82
C ASN A 157 25.54 -13.49 -25.42
N ALA A 158 25.46 -12.49 -24.55
CA ALA A 158 24.20 -11.79 -24.31
C ALA A 158 23.88 -10.80 -25.44
N VAL A 159 22.64 -10.80 -25.89
CA VAL A 159 22.02 -9.80 -26.75
C VAL A 159 21.21 -8.87 -25.85
N HIS A 160 21.34 -7.56 -26.07
CA HIS A 160 20.71 -6.51 -25.27
C HIS A 160 20.96 -6.65 -23.75
N ASP A 161 22.14 -7.17 -23.36
CA ASP A 161 22.56 -7.39 -21.96
C ASP A 161 21.60 -8.24 -21.11
N ILE A 162 20.66 -8.97 -21.72
CA ILE A 162 19.58 -9.66 -21.01
C ILE A 162 19.40 -11.09 -21.49
N GLN A 163 19.54 -11.38 -22.78
CA GLN A 163 19.14 -12.67 -23.36
C GLN A 163 20.31 -13.37 -24.05
N PRO A 164 20.42 -14.71 -24.00
CA PRO A 164 21.42 -15.44 -24.78
C PRO A 164 21.20 -15.28 -26.30
N ALA A 165 22.28 -15.13 -27.06
CA ALA A 165 22.22 -14.91 -28.51
C ALA A 165 21.79 -16.14 -29.30
N SER A 166 22.24 -17.34 -28.90
CA SER A 166 21.86 -18.55 -29.62
C SER A 166 20.49 -19.05 -29.16
N HIS A 167 19.67 -19.42 -30.14
CA HIS A 167 18.27 -19.76 -29.94
C HIS A 167 18.06 -20.90 -28.94
N VAL A 168 18.93 -21.92 -28.95
CA VAL A 168 18.84 -23.05 -28.01
C VAL A 168 19.08 -22.58 -26.57
N GLN A 169 20.11 -21.77 -26.34
CA GLN A 169 20.41 -21.24 -25.01
C GLN A 169 19.32 -20.27 -24.54
N TYR A 170 18.77 -19.46 -25.44
CA TYR A 170 17.63 -18.59 -25.16
C TYR A 170 16.42 -19.39 -24.67
N LEU A 171 16.03 -20.46 -25.39
CA LEU A 171 14.91 -21.31 -25.00
C LEU A 171 15.16 -22.00 -23.64
N VAL A 172 16.36 -22.54 -23.43
CA VAL A 172 16.74 -23.17 -22.15
C VAL A 172 16.64 -22.15 -21.01
N TRP A 173 17.24 -20.98 -21.16
CA TRP A 173 17.19 -19.90 -20.17
C TRP A 173 15.75 -19.46 -19.86
N MET A 174 14.95 -19.20 -20.88
CA MET A 174 13.58 -18.72 -20.75
C MET A 174 12.70 -19.77 -20.05
N ILE A 175 12.76 -21.03 -20.48
CA ILE A 175 11.99 -22.13 -19.85
C ILE A 175 12.44 -22.35 -18.41
N SER A 176 13.74 -22.42 -18.15
CA SER A 176 14.27 -22.64 -16.79
C SER A 176 13.88 -21.51 -15.84
N MET A 177 13.99 -20.25 -16.26
CA MET A 177 13.60 -19.09 -15.45
C MET A 177 12.08 -19.04 -15.22
N ALA A 178 11.27 -19.30 -16.26
CA ALA A 178 9.81 -19.33 -16.16
C ALA A 178 9.33 -20.43 -15.21
N VAL A 179 9.82 -21.66 -15.38
CA VAL A 179 9.48 -22.80 -14.52
C VAL A 179 9.91 -22.53 -13.08
N PHE A 180 11.14 -22.08 -12.88
CA PHE A 180 11.65 -21.76 -11.55
C PHE A 180 10.82 -20.68 -10.85
N PHE A 181 10.47 -19.61 -11.56
CA PHE A 181 9.65 -18.52 -11.01
C PHE A 181 8.24 -19.00 -10.65
N VAL A 182 7.56 -19.70 -11.57
CA VAL A 182 6.20 -20.23 -11.35
C VAL A 182 6.17 -21.20 -10.16
N VAL A 183 7.13 -22.13 -10.10
CA VAL A 183 7.23 -23.09 -8.99
C VAL A 183 7.50 -22.37 -7.67
N SER A 184 8.38 -21.37 -7.66
CA SER A 184 8.70 -20.60 -6.44
C SER A 184 7.52 -19.77 -5.93
N VAL A 185 6.78 -19.13 -6.84
CA VAL A 185 5.55 -18.39 -6.51
C VAL A 185 4.48 -19.33 -5.98
N ALA A 186 4.25 -20.47 -6.65
CA ALA A 186 3.29 -21.48 -6.21
C ALA A 186 3.65 -22.06 -4.85
N ALA A 187 4.94 -22.35 -4.60
CA ALA A 187 5.43 -22.82 -3.31
C ALA A 187 5.21 -21.77 -2.20
N SER A 188 5.53 -20.50 -2.48
CA SER A 188 5.32 -19.40 -1.52
C SER A 188 3.84 -19.24 -1.19
N ALA A 189 2.97 -19.23 -2.20
CA ALA A 189 1.52 -19.17 -2.03
C ALA A 189 1.00 -20.35 -1.21
N PHE A 190 1.45 -21.57 -1.52
CA PHE A 190 1.09 -22.78 -0.78
C PHE A 190 1.46 -22.67 0.71
N PHE A 191 2.67 -22.23 1.04
CA PHE A 191 3.10 -22.08 2.43
C PHE A 191 2.28 -21.02 3.17
N TYR A 192 2.03 -19.86 2.56
CA TYR A 192 1.23 -18.82 3.21
C TYR A 192 -0.24 -19.20 3.38
N ILE A 193 -0.87 -19.80 2.37
CA ILE A 193 -2.25 -20.30 2.46
C ILE A 193 -2.36 -21.37 3.55
N SER A 194 -1.44 -22.34 3.56
CA SER A 194 -1.41 -23.40 4.57
C SER A 194 -1.22 -22.83 5.98
N THR A 195 -0.35 -21.83 6.13
CA THR A 195 -0.12 -21.11 7.39
C THR A 195 -1.37 -20.36 7.85
N TYR A 196 -2.06 -19.69 6.92
CA TYR A 196 -3.30 -18.96 7.21
C TYR A 196 -4.42 -19.89 7.68
N ILE A 197 -4.65 -20.99 6.95
CA ILE A 197 -5.65 -22.00 7.31
C ILE A 197 -5.35 -22.57 8.70
N PHE A 198 -4.08 -22.90 8.97
CA PHE A 198 -3.67 -23.43 10.27
C PHE A 198 -3.96 -22.46 11.42
N ILE A 199 -3.53 -21.19 11.31
CA ILE A 199 -3.80 -20.16 12.34
C ILE A 199 -5.30 -19.92 12.49
N SER A 200 -6.05 -19.90 11.39
CA SER A 200 -7.50 -19.65 11.46
C SER A 200 -8.24 -20.76 12.19
N ASN A 201 -7.87 -22.02 11.94
CA ASN A 201 -8.45 -23.17 12.63
C ASN A 201 -8.11 -23.18 14.12
N ARG A 202 -6.87 -22.80 14.47
CA ARG A 202 -6.42 -22.69 15.86
C ARG A 202 -7.18 -21.60 16.61
N LEU A 203 -7.37 -20.43 15.99
CA LEU A 203 -8.17 -19.33 16.54
C LEU A 203 -9.63 -19.72 16.76
N HIS A 204 -10.21 -20.46 15.82
CA HIS A 204 -11.57 -20.93 15.98
C HIS A 204 -11.69 -21.86 17.21
N LYS A 205 -10.74 -22.79 17.40
CA LYS A 205 -10.71 -23.67 18.58
C LYS A 205 -10.49 -22.89 19.88
N ALA A 206 -9.51 -22.00 19.94
CA ALA A 206 -9.23 -21.18 21.12
C ALA A 206 -10.42 -20.28 21.51
N SER A 207 -11.15 -19.77 20.51
CA SER A 207 -12.38 -19.00 20.73
C SER A 207 -13.49 -19.84 21.34
N MET A 208 -13.65 -21.11 20.90
CA MET A 208 -14.63 -22.04 21.45
C MET A 208 -14.29 -22.48 22.87
N GLU A 209 -13.00 -22.66 23.18
CA GLU A 209 -12.50 -23.04 24.51
C GLU A 209 -12.48 -21.86 25.52
N GLY A 210 -12.87 -20.66 25.10
CA GLY A 210 -13.00 -19.51 25.98
C GLY A 210 -11.68 -18.89 26.44
N GLN A 211 -10.54 -19.32 25.91
CA GLN A 211 -9.21 -18.83 26.34
C GLN A 211 -8.92 -17.42 25.78
N VAL A 212 -9.13 -16.39 26.59
CA VAL A 212 -8.95 -14.98 26.17
C VAL A 212 -7.48 -14.63 25.87
N ALA A 213 -6.54 -15.22 26.59
CA ALA A 213 -5.10 -14.94 26.42
C ALA A 213 -4.54 -15.51 25.10
N SER A 214 -4.95 -16.71 24.70
CA SER A 214 -4.52 -17.32 23.42
C SER A 214 -5.11 -16.57 22.22
N ALA A 215 -6.35 -16.08 22.33
CA ALA A 215 -6.97 -15.27 21.28
C ALA A 215 -6.21 -13.95 20.99
N HIS A 216 -5.57 -13.33 21.99
CA HIS A 216 -4.75 -12.13 21.78
C HIS A 216 -3.44 -12.43 21.05
N LEU A 217 -2.75 -13.51 21.41
CA LEU A 217 -1.53 -13.96 20.74
C LEU A 217 -1.82 -14.33 19.29
N GLU A 218 -2.93 -15.03 19.03
CA GLU A 218 -3.30 -15.44 17.67
C GLU A 218 -3.73 -14.26 16.79
N LYS A 219 -4.34 -13.21 17.35
CA LYS A 219 -4.57 -11.94 16.63
C LYS A 219 -3.26 -11.24 16.26
N LEU A 220 -2.22 -11.38 17.08
CA LEU A 220 -0.88 -10.87 16.76
C LEU A 220 -0.27 -11.69 15.63
N GLU A 221 -0.37 -13.02 15.68
CA GLU A 221 0.11 -13.93 14.64
C GLU A 221 -0.56 -13.67 13.28
N LYS A 222 -1.89 -13.47 13.24
CA LYS A 222 -2.59 -13.10 11.99
C LYS A 222 -2.09 -11.77 11.40
N ARG A 223 -1.79 -10.79 12.26
CA ARG A 223 -1.21 -9.52 11.81
C ARG A 223 0.18 -9.73 11.23
N VAL A 224 1.04 -10.51 11.90
CA VAL A 224 2.38 -10.84 11.40
C VAL A 224 2.31 -11.60 10.08
N LEU A 225 1.37 -12.55 9.95
CA LEU A 225 1.16 -13.30 8.71
C LEU A 225 0.74 -12.39 7.56
N LEU A 226 -0.21 -11.48 7.78
CA LEU A 226 -0.62 -10.51 6.76
C LEU A 226 0.56 -9.66 6.29
N ARG A 227 1.40 -9.18 7.22
CA ARG A 227 2.62 -8.43 6.89
C ARG A 227 3.57 -9.25 6.01
N CYS A 228 3.72 -10.54 6.31
CA CYS A 228 4.55 -11.45 5.51
C CYS A 228 3.95 -11.71 4.11
N ILE A 229 2.63 -11.87 4.00
CA ILE A 229 1.93 -12.02 2.72
C ILE A 229 2.14 -10.77 1.86
N VAL A 230 1.98 -9.57 2.45
CA VAL A 230 2.21 -8.31 1.72
C VAL A 230 3.66 -8.22 1.26
N MET A 231 4.62 -8.55 2.13
CA MET A 231 6.05 -8.59 1.76
C MET A 231 6.36 -9.63 0.67
N SER A 232 5.71 -10.79 0.66
CA SER A 232 5.90 -11.77 -0.41
C SER A 232 5.22 -11.35 -1.71
N SER A 233 4.07 -10.69 -1.63
CA SER A 233 3.35 -10.18 -2.81
C SER A 233 4.11 -9.09 -3.55
N SER A 234 4.98 -8.33 -2.87
CA SER A 234 5.79 -7.32 -3.55
C SER A 234 6.75 -7.92 -4.56
N ILE A 235 7.29 -9.12 -4.31
CA ILE A 235 8.14 -9.84 -5.28
C ILE A 235 7.35 -10.20 -6.53
N LEU A 236 6.11 -10.67 -6.35
CA LEU A 236 5.25 -10.97 -7.48
C LEU A 236 5.00 -9.68 -8.28
N ILE A 237 4.65 -8.58 -7.62
CA ILE A 237 4.43 -7.28 -8.29
C ILE A 237 5.69 -6.79 -9.02
N CYS A 238 6.87 -6.94 -8.42
CA CYS A 238 8.12 -6.43 -8.99
C CYS A 238 8.68 -7.30 -10.11
N TYR A 239 8.54 -8.63 -10.04
CA TYR A 239 9.19 -9.55 -10.99
C TYR A 239 8.24 -10.18 -12.01
N LEU A 240 6.93 -10.21 -11.76
CA LEU A 240 5.94 -10.75 -12.70
C LEU A 240 5.94 -10.03 -14.06
N PRO A 241 6.02 -8.68 -14.15
CA PRO A 241 6.09 -8.00 -15.43
C PRO A 241 7.27 -8.50 -16.30
N ARG A 242 8.42 -8.78 -15.67
CA ARG A 242 9.60 -9.32 -16.35
C ARG A 242 9.37 -10.72 -16.89
N CYS A 243 8.76 -11.61 -16.12
CA CYS A 243 8.40 -12.94 -16.60
C CYS A 243 7.40 -12.88 -17.75
N ILE A 244 6.40 -12.00 -17.67
CA ILE A 244 5.39 -11.83 -18.74
C ILE A 244 6.07 -11.37 -20.02
N VAL A 245 6.92 -10.34 -19.97
CA VAL A 245 7.61 -9.82 -21.14
C VAL A 245 8.50 -10.90 -21.78
N GLN A 246 9.22 -11.66 -20.98
CA GLN A 246 10.11 -12.71 -21.48
C GLN A 246 9.37 -13.90 -22.13
N ILE A 247 8.16 -14.22 -21.68
CA ILE A 247 7.39 -15.37 -22.17
C ILE A 247 6.50 -14.98 -23.35
N PHE A 248 5.84 -13.83 -23.27
CA PHE A 248 4.72 -13.49 -24.15
C PHE A 248 5.04 -12.42 -25.20
N VAL A 249 6.10 -11.63 -25.01
CA VAL A 249 6.43 -10.56 -25.97
C VAL A 249 7.48 -11.09 -26.94
N ASN A 250 7.11 -11.16 -28.22
CA ASN A 250 8.02 -11.59 -29.27
C ASN A 250 9.20 -10.60 -29.37
N SER A 251 10.43 -11.12 -29.30
CA SER A 251 11.67 -10.34 -29.37
C SER A 251 11.83 -9.56 -30.68
N GLU A 252 11.14 -9.98 -31.74
CA GLU A 252 11.17 -9.30 -33.05
C GLU A 252 10.26 -8.06 -33.11
N THR A 253 9.45 -7.81 -32.08
CA THR A 253 8.57 -6.64 -32.05
C THR A 253 9.33 -5.39 -31.59
N SER A 254 9.07 -4.25 -32.23
CA SER A 254 9.59 -2.94 -31.82
C SER A 254 9.30 -2.60 -30.34
N TYR A 255 8.26 -3.20 -29.75
CA TYR A 255 7.85 -3.00 -28.35
C TYR A 255 8.67 -3.80 -27.34
N PHE A 256 9.42 -4.80 -27.77
CA PHE A 256 10.15 -5.68 -26.87
C PHE A 256 11.12 -4.90 -25.98
N SER A 257 11.84 -3.93 -26.54
CA SER A 257 12.79 -3.08 -25.80
C SER A 257 12.11 -2.23 -24.73
N LEU A 258 10.98 -1.59 -25.04
CA LEU A 258 10.26 -0.76 -24.08
C LEU A 258 9.59 -1.60 -22.99
N ALA A 259 8.92 -2.70 -23.36
CA ALA A 259 8.30 -3.61 -22.41
C ALA A 259 9.35 -4.19 -21.45
N THR A 260 10.53 -4.54 -21.98
CA THR A 260 11.67 -5.00 -21.19
C THR A 260 12.20 -3.90 -20.26
N ALA A 261 12.27 -2.65 -20.72
CA ALA A 261 12.67 -1.52 -19.89
C ALA A 261 11.70 -1.30 -18.72
N ILE A 262 10.39 -1.31 -18.96
CA ILE A 262 9.35 -1.21 -17.92
C ILE A 262 9.48 -2.37 -16.94
N ALA A 263 9.56 -3.60 -17.43
CA ALA A 263 9.74 -4.79 -16.60
C ALA A 263 11.01 -4.69 -15.73
N ASN A 264 12.09 -4.14 -16.26
CA ASN A 264 13.33 -3.92 -15.53
C ASN A 264 13.19 -2.82 -14.45
N ILE A 265 12.41 -1.76 -14.69
CA ILE A 265 12.07 -0.77 -13.66
C ILE A 265 11.31 -1.44 -12.52
N PHE A 266 10.30 -2.25 -12.81
CA PHE A 266 9.54 -2.98 -11.77
C PHE A 266 10.46 -3.90 -10.97
N ALA A 267 11.36 -4.63 -11.63
CA ALA A 267 12.35 -5.46 -10.94
C ALA A 267 13.34 -4.64 -10.09
N ALA A 268 13.73 -3.44 -10.57
CA ALA A 268 14.59 -2.53 -9.83
C ALA A 268 13.89 -1.98 -8.57
N LEU A 269 12.59 -1.69 -8.63
CA LEU A 269 11.83 -1.16 -7.49
C LEU A 269 11.88 -2.08 -6.26
N ASP A 270 12.07 -3.39 -6.43
CA ASP A 270 12.18 -4.33 -5.31
C ASP A 270 13.30 -3.95 -4.32
N VAL A 271 14.42 -3.40 -4.83
CA VAL A 271 15.54 -2.98 -3.98
C VAL A 271 15.19 -1.83 -3.03
N ILE A 272 14.07 -1.12 -3.26
CA ILE A 272 13.53 -0.09 -2.36
C ILE A 272 12.31 -0.63 -1.62
N VAL A 273 11.40 -1.31 -2.33
CA VAL A 273 10.11 -1.77 -1.80
C VAL A 273 10.32 -2.79 -0.68
N THR A 274 11.18 -3.78 -0.87
CA THR A 274 11.44 -4.83 0.13
C THR A 274 11.96 -4.26 1.47
N PRO A 275 13.07 -3.51 1.52
CA PRO A 275 13.52 -2.89 2.77
C PRO A 275 12.55 -1.82 3.30
N GLY A 276 11.84 -1.10 2.44
CA GLY A 276 10.79 -0.15 2.83
C GLY A 276 9.62 -0.82 3.57
N LEU A 277 9.14 -1.95 3.06
CA LEU A 277 8.12 -2.77 3.71
C LEU A 277 8.65 -3.35 5.03
N MET A 278 9.92 -3.75 5.10
CA MET A 278 10.51 -4.22 6.35
C MET A 278 10.58 -3.13 7.41
N ILE A 279 11.01 -1.92 7.08
CA ILE A 279 10.93 -0.77 8.00
C ILE A 279 9.48 -0.55 8.40
N TYR A 280 8.54 -0.55 7.46
CA TYR A 280 7.13 -0.31 7.76
C TYR A 280 6.53 -1.36 8.73
N PHE A 281 6.87 -2.63 8.54
CA PHE A 281 6.28 -3.76 9.27
C PHE A 281 7.03 -4.17 10.54
N LEU A 282 8.31 -3.86 10.68
CA LEU A 282 9.12 -4.19 11.86
C LEU A 282 9.20 -2.98 12.78
N ASP A 283 8.39 -2.99 13.83
CA ASP A 283 8.25 -1.88 14.77
C ASP A 283 9.59 -1.45 15.37
N TYR A 284 10.48 -2.42 15.63
CA TYR A 284 11.80 -2.15 16.18
C TYR A 284 12.71 -1.37 15.22
N LEU A 285 12.67 -1.67 13.91
CA LEU A 285 13.44 -0.93 12.92
C LEU A 285 12.99 0.53 12.85
N ARG A 286 11.69 0.79 13.01
CA ARG A 286 11.15 2.15 13.03
C ARG A 286 11.62 2.93 14.24
N VAL A 287 11.63 2.29 15.41
CA VAL A 287 12.10 2.91 16.66
C VAL A 287 13.60 3.24 16.53
N ASP A 288 14.42 2.31 16.05
CA ASP A 288 15.86 2.54 15.89
C ASP A 288 16.17 3.59 14.83
N LEU A 289 15.46 3.56 13.70
CA LEU A 289 15.57 4.57 12.65
C LEU A 289 15.16 5.95 13.17
N ALA A 290 14.05 6.05 13.89
CA ALA A 290 13.61 7.28 14.53
C ALA A 290 14.64 7.79 15.54
N HIS A 291 15.26 6.91 16.34
CA HIS A 291 16.35 7.30 17.24
C HIS A 291 17.54 7.87 16.48
N ILE A 292 17.97 7.26 15.37
CA ILE A 292 19.09 7.77 14.56
C ILE A 292 18.79 9.17 14.02
N PHE A 293 17.58 9.40 13.50
CA PHE A 293 17.21 10.71 12.96
C PHE A 293 16.92 11.76 14.05
N LEU A 294 16.28 11.38 15.16
CA LEU A 294 15.92 12.30 16.26
C LEU A 294 17.14 12.68 17.12
N PHE A 295 18.04 11.76 17.44
CA PHE A 295 19.27 12.09 18.17
C PHE A 295 20.19 13.01 17.35
N ARG A 296 20.19 12.87 16.02
CA ARG A 296 20.90 13.81 15.15
C ARG A 296 20.30 15.21 15.22
N LYS A 297 18.97 15.32 15.35
CA LYS A 297 18.28 16.62 15.48
C LYS A 297 18.52 17.29 16.83
N ILE A 298 18.61 16.53 17.92
CA ILE A 298 18.94 17.06 19.26
C ILE A 298 20.41 17.52 19.33
N LYS A 299 21.34 16.74 18.76
CA LYS A 299 22.76 17.10 18.75
C LYS A 299 23.08 18.31 17.85
N ILE A 300 22.29 18.52 16.79
CA ILE A 300 22.37 19.74 15.95
C ILE A 300 21.69 20.93 16.64
N GLY A 301 20.66 20.70 17.46
CA GLY A 301 20.02 21.74 18.28
C GLY A 301 20.93 22.28 19.41
N GLU A 302 21.72 21.43 20.07
CA GLU A 302 22.71 21.85 21.08
C GLU A 302 23.98 22.47 20.48
N SER A 303 24.29 22.16 19.21
CA SER A 303 25.43 22.75 18.50
C SER A 303 25.14 24.16 17.95
N ASN A 304 23.88 24.55 17.82
CA ASN A 304 23.47 25.81 17.20
C ASN A 304 23.04 26.89 18.20
N SER A 305 23.17 26.66 19.52
CA SER A 305 23.00 27.70 20.54
C SER A 305 24.29 28.47 20.86
N SER A 306 25.38 28.26 20.11
CA SER A 306 26.68 28.91 20.35
C SER A 306 27.36 29.49 19.10
N SER A 307 26.63 29.76 18.01
CA SER A 307 27.13 30.69 16.99
C SER A 307 26.00 31.45 16.31
N GLU A 308 25.71 32.63 16.84
CA GLU A 308 25.43 33.75 15.94
C GLU A 308 26.64 33.96 15.02
N LEU A 309 26.37 34.47 13.82
CA LEU A 309 27.09 35.58 13.17
C LEU A 309 27.40 35.32 11.68
N ASN A 310 26.78 36.15 10.83
CA ASN A 310 27.15 36.51 9.46
C ASN A 310 27.05 35.45 8.35
N ARG A 311 26.05 35.61 7.48
CA ARG A 311 26.29 36.12 6.11
C ARG A 311 24.99 36.46 5.38
N ASN A 312 24.82 37.75 5.13
CA ASN A 312 24.21 38.25 3.90
C ASN A 312 25.04 37.79 2.71
N ILE A 313 24.38 37.48 1.59
CA ILE A 313 24.69 37.99 0.25
C ILE A 313 23.51 37.64 -0.68
N ALA A 314 23.01 38.69 -1.32
CA ALA A 314 22.08 38.67 -2.43
C ALA A 314 22.84 38.62 -3.77
N GLY A 315 22.14 38.27 -4.85
CA GLY A 315 22.64 38.21 -6.23
C GLY A 315 22.78 36.76 -6.68
N GLU A 316 22.28 36.32 -7.83
CA GLU A 316 22.11 37.05 -9.08
C GLU A 316 21.23 36.18 -10.00
N ALA A 317 20.25 36.80 -10.65
CA ALA A 317 19.45 36.20 -11.70
C ALA A 317 19.69 36.99 -12.99
N ARG A 318 20.10 36.31 -14.08
CA ARG A 318 19.76 36.59 -15.50
C ARG A 318 20.64 35.79 -16.47
N GLY A 319 20.07 35.53 -17.64
CA GLY A 319 20.75 35.11 -18.88
C GLY A 319 20.26 33.74 -19.36
N ALA A 320 19.13 33.62 -20.05
CA ALA A 320 18.91 33.89 -21.48
C ALA A 320 19.50 32.81 -22.41
N GLU A 321 18.63 32.04 -23.05
CA GLU A 321 18.72 31.74 -24.48
C GLU A 321 17.37 31.20 -24.97
N ALA A 322 16.66 32.02 -25.74
CA ALA A 322 15.56 31.59 -26.60
C ALA A 322 16.16 31.44 -27.99
N VAL A 323 16.37 30.20 -28.42
CA VAL A 323 16.76 29.85 -29.78
C VAL A 323 15.48 29.64 -30.57
N LEU A 324 15.22 30.54 -31.53
CA LEU A 324 14.24 30.36 -32.58
C LEU A 324 14.75 29.26 -33.53
N TYR A 325 14.18 28.06 -33.41
CA TYR A 325 14.35 27.00 -34.39
C TYR A 325 13.17 27.05 -35.36
N GLU A 326 13.40 27.65 -36.53
CA GLU A 326 12.51 27.54 -37.67
C GLU A 326 12.92 26.27 -38.43
N SER A 327 12.34 25.12 -38.08
CA SER A 327 12.52 23.88 -38.84
C SER A 327 11.33 23.68 -39.78
N ASN A 328 11.58 23.90 -41.08
CA ASN A 328 10.87 23.22 -42.14
C ASN A 328 11.21 21.72 -42.08
N THR A 329 10.55 20.99 -41.20
CA THR A 329 10.56 19.53 -41.20
C THR A 329 9.41 19.06 -42.08
N GLN A 330 9.78 18.55 -43.25
CA GLN A 330 8.90 17.71 -44.04
C GLN A 330 8.40 16.57 -43.16
N LEU A 331 7.08 16.43 -43.18
CA LEU A 331 6.26 15.49 -42.42
C LEU A 331 6.59 14.04 -42.85
N GLU A 332 7.70 13.48 -42.37
CA GLU A 332 7.86 12.03 -42.33
C GLU A 332 6.79 11.49 -41.37
N SER A 333 5.98 10.54 -41.87
CA SER A 333 4.82 10.00 -41.17
C SER A 333 5.20 9.57 -39.76
N PRO A 334 4.55 10.12 -38.71
CA PRO A 334 4.92 9.82 -37.34
C PRO A 334 4.80 8.32 -37.08
N THR A 335 5.75 7.84 -36.29
CA THR A 335 5.86 6.53 -35.64
C THR A 335 4.67 6.26 -34.71
N THR A 336 3.45 6.24 -35.26
CA THR A 336 2.14 6.14 -34.57
C THR A 336 1.94 4.88 -33.73
N ASP A 337 2.85 3.91 -33.83
CA ASP A 337 2.64 2.61 -33.26
C ASP A 337 3.07 2.53 -31.78
N GLU A 338 4.25 3.04 -31.36
CA GLU A 338 4.76 2.84 -29.98
C GLU A 338 3.84 3.38 -28.87
N GLY A 339 3.30 4.59 -29.02
CA GLY A 339 2.38 5.18 -28.05
C GLY A 339 1.07 4.41 -27.93
N PHE A 340 0.56 3.89 -29.06
CA PHE A 340 -0.65 3.08 -29.12
C PHE A 340 -0.52 1.86 -28.19
N TYR A 341 0.55 1.07 -28.28
CA TYR A 341 0.66 -0.18 -27.50
C TYR A 341 0.88 0.02 -26.00
N ILE A 342 1.50 1.11 -25.54
CA ILE A 342 1.58 1.39 -24.09
C ILE A 342 0.18 1.68 -23.53
N ILE A 343 -0.59 2.47 -24.29
CA ILE A 343 -1.96 2.85 -23.95
C ILE A 343 -2.85 1.59 -23.88
N TYR A 344 -2.84 0.73 -24.89
CA TYR A 344 -3.71 -0.46 -24.91
C TYR A 344 -3.16 -1.67 -24.15
N GLY A 345 -1.84 -1.84 -24.06
CA GLY A 345 -1.20 -3.03 -23.50
C GLY A 345 -0.96 -2.96 -21.99
N VAL A 346 -0.80 -1.76 -21.42
CA VAL A 346 -0.50 -1.57 -19.99
C VAL A 346 -1.56 -0.71 -19.32
N ILE A 347 -1.83 0.47 -19.88
CA ILE A 347 -2.70 1.46 -19.24
C ILE A 347 -4.17 0.98 -19.24
N ALA A 348 -4.68 0.47 -20.37
CA ALA A 348 -6.05 -0.04 -20.45
C ALA A 348 -6.32 -1.21 -19.49
N PRO A 349 -5.47 -2.24 -19.37
CA PRO A 349 -5.64 -3.28 -18.33
C PRO A 349 -5.67 -2.72 -16.91
N ILE A 350 -4.82 -1.74 -16.59
CA ILE A 350 -4.83 -1.09 -15.26
C ILE A 350 -6.18 -0.40 -15.02
N TYR A 351 -6.69 0.34 -16.00
CA TYR A 351 -8.00 0.97 -15.86
C TYR A 351 -9.14 -0.05 -15.79
N ILE A 352 -9.10 -1.16 -16.53
CA ILE A 352 -10.12 -2.22 -16.45
C ILE A 352 -10.12 -2.86 -15.05
N ILE A 353 -8.93 -3.20 -14.53
CA ILE A 353 -8.76 -3.71 -13.17
C ILE A 353 -9.30 -2.69 -12.17
N GLY A 354 -8.92 -1.42 -12.32
CA GLY A 354 -9.40 -0.31 -11.51
C GLY A 354 -10.92 -0.16 -11.55
N LEU A 355 -11.54 -0.20 -12.73
CA LEU A 355 -12.97 -0.07 -12.90
C LEU A 355 -13.73 -1.19 -12.17
N VAL A 356 -13.32 -2.44 -12.38
CA VAL A 356 -13.92 -3.62 -11.73
C VAL A 356 -13.72 -3.54 -10.21
N PHE A 357 -12.50 -3.24 -9.77
CA PHE A 357 -12.17 -3.14 -8.35
C PHE A 357 -12.98 -2.04 -7.65
N ASN A 358 -13.05 -0.85 -8.24
CA ASN A 358 -13.83 0.26 -7.71
C ASN A 358 -15.34 -0.03 -7.72
N ALA A 359 -15.86 -0.72 -8.75
CA ALA A 359 -17.27 -1.13 -8.78
C ALA A 359 -17.59 -2.06 -7.61
N ILE A 360 -16.76 -3.07 -7.36
CA ILE A 360 -16.90 -3.99 -6.22
C ILE A 360 -16.84 -3.20 -4.90
N ALA A 361 -15.86 -2.30 -4.77
CA ALA A 361 -15.70 -1.44 -3.60
C ALA A 361 -16.94 -0.60 -3.31
N LEU A 362 -17.50 0.05 -4.34
CA LEU A 362 -18.74 0.83 -4.23
C LEU A 362 -19.91 -0.05 -3.82
N VAL A 363 -20.09 -1.23 -4.42
CA VAL A 363 -21.15 -2.18 -4.03
C VAL A 363 -21.02 -2.58 -2.57
N VAL A 364 -19.82 -2.85 -2.08
CA VAL A 364 -19.56 -3.17 -0.65
C VAL A 364 -19.92 -1.97 0.24
N MET A 365 -19.50 -0.76 -0.13
CA MET A 365 -19.80 0.46 0.64
C MET A 365 -21.29 0.82 0.65
N PHE A 366 -22.01 0.60 -0.47
CA PHE A 366 -23.45 0.84 -0.53
C PHE A 366 -24.26 -0.21 0.23
N ARG A 367 -23.79 -1.46 0.24
CA ARG A 367 -24.41 -2.54 1.02
C ARG A 367 -24.27 -2.29 2.52
N THR A 368 -23.17 -1.66 2.94
CA THR A 368 -22.92 -1.25 4.33
C THR A 368 -23.54 0.09 4.68
N ARG A 369 -24.86 0.15 4.53
CA ARG A 369 -25.67 1.36 4.70
C ARG A 369 -25.48 2.07 6.04
N ASP A 370 -25.04 1.37 7.08
CA ASP A 370 -24.73 1.96 8.39
C ASP A 370 -23.33 2.60 8.48
N SER A 371 -22.39 2.17 7.64
CA SER A 371 -21.02 2.70 7.61
C SER A 371 -20.96 4.11 7.01
N THR A 372 -21.82 4.44 6.04
CA THR A 372 -21.88 5.78 5.40
C THR A 372 -22.37 6.90 6.31
N ARG A 373 -22.78 6.61 7.56
CA ARG A 373 -23.13 7.64 8.54
C ARG A 373 -21.92 8.45 9.01
N LEU A 374 -20.71 7.88 9.04
CA LEU A 374 -19.53 8.69 9.34
C LEU A 374 -19.12 9.53 8.13
N ALA A 375 -18.88 10.81 8.37
CA ALA A 375 -18.43 11.76 7.36
C ALA A 375 -17.16 11.31 6.59
N LEU A 376 -16.26 10.63 7.29
CA LEU A 376 -15.12 9.98 6.68
C LEU A 376 -15.51 8.91 5.64
N HIS A 377 -16.45 8.03 5.96
CA HIS A 377 -16.88 6.98 5.04
C HIS A 377 -17.56 7.58 3.82
N ARG A 378 -18.32 8.67 3.97
CA ARG A 378 -18.87 9.42 2.83
C ARG A 378 -17.78 9.94 1.92
N THR A 379 -16.75 10.57 2.49
CA THR A 379 -15.60 11.09 1.72
C THR A 379 -14.84 9.97 1.01
N ALA A 380 -14.62 8.85 1.69
CA ALA A 380 -14.01 7.65 1.10
C ALA A 380 -14.84 7.10 -0.07
N THR A 381 -16.17 7.04 0.06
CA THR A 381 -17.07 6.63 -1.04
C THR A 381 -16.99 7.61 -2.21
N ILE A 382 -16.92 8.92 -1.95
CA ILE A 382 -16.76 9.95 -2.98
C ILE A 382 -15.44 9.76 -3.73
N VAL A 383 -14.32 9.53 -3.02
CA VAL A 383 -13.02 9.25 -3.66
C VAL A 383 -13.09 8.02 -4.56
N ILE A 384 -13.66 6.91 -4.07
CA ILE A 384 -13.79 5.67 -4.84
C ILE A 384 -14.73 5.87 -6.06
N ALA A 385 -15.79 6.67 -5.91
CA ALA A 385 -16.68 7.00 -7.02
C ALA A 385 -15.97 7.85 -8.09
N ILE A 386 -15.13 8.81 -7.69
CA ILE A 386 -14.34 9.61 -8.61
C ILE A 386 -13.29 8.76 -9.32
N THR A 387 -12.58 7.85 -8.62
CA THR A 387 -11.63 6.93 -9.26
C THR A 387 -12.32 5.95 -10.20
N PHE A 388 -13.52 5.48 -9.86
CA PHE A 388 -14.37 4.69 -10.76
C PHE A 388 -14.71 5.46 -12.03
N LEU A 389 -15.22 6.69 -11.89
CA LEU A 389 -15.56 7.55 -13.02
C LEU A 389 -14.33 7.87 -13.86
N TYR A 390 -13.19 8.15 -13.23
CA TYR A 390 -11.94 8.41 -13.95
C TYR A 390 -11.51 7.19 -14.78
N ALA A 391 -11.49 5.99 -14.19
CA ALA A 391 -11.22 4.76 -14.92
C ALA A 391 -12.21 4.54 -16.08
N PHE A 392 -13.50 4.82 -15.87
CA PHE A 392 -14.53 4.71 -16.89
C PHE A 392 -14.31 5.68 -18.05
N PHE A 393 -14.06 6.95 -17.77
CA PHE A 393 -13.75 7.96 -18.79
C PHE A 393 -12.49 7.63 -19.57
N GLN A 394 -11.46 7.08 -18.91
CA GLN A 394 -10.23 6.66 -19.57
C GLN A 394 -10.42 5.42 -20.45
N ILE A 395 -11.20 4.43 -20.01
CA ILE A 395 -11.52 3.25 -20.86
C ILE A 395 -12.35 3.67 -22.07
N ILE A 396 -13.32 4.58 -21.89
CA ILE A 396 -14.12 5.08 -23.01
C ILE A 396 -13.23 5.89 -23.96
N GLY A 397 -12.47 6.84 -23.42
CA GLY A 397 -11.62 7.76 -24.17
C GLY A 397 -10.36 7.14 -24.78
N GLN A 398 -9.90 6.00 -24.30
CA GLN A 398 -8.77 5.28 -24.90
C GLN A 398 -9.26 4.03 -25.66
N GLY A 399 -10.22 3.27 -25.14
CA GLY A 399 -10.65 1.98 -25.69
C GLY A 399 -11.64 2.04 -26.86
N PHE A 400 -12.55 3.03 -26.90
CA PHE A 400 -13.63 3.08 -27.90
C PHE A 400 -13.39 4.06 -29.04
N VAL A 401 -12.44 4.99 -28.89
CA VAL A 401 -12.20 6.10 -29.83
C VAL A 401 -11.75 5.66 -31.21
N PRO A 402 -10.81 4.70 -31.36
CA PRO A 402 -10.42 4.25 -32.69
C PRO A 402 -11.55 3.55 -33.45
N LEU A 403 -12.56 3.05 -32.74
CA LEU A 403 -13.59 2.16 -33.28
C LEU A 403 -14.87 2.88 -33.66
N VAL A 404 -15.19 4.01 -33.03
CA VAL A 404 -16.56 4.54 -33.08
C VAL A 404 -16.67 5.93 -33.72
N TYR A 405 -15.83 6.93 -33.41
CA TYR A 405 -15.95 8.27 -34.04
C TYR A 405 -14.71 9.17 -33.79
N ASN A 406 -14.03 9.59 -34.86
CA ASN A 406 -13.03 10.69 -34.84
C ASN A 406 -13.73 12.08 -34.75
N SER A 407 -14.59 12.28 -33.77
CA SER A 407 -15.24 13.58 -33.54
C SER A 407 -14.40 14.46 -32.62
N GLU A 408 -14.02 15.66 -33.06
CA GLU A 408 -13.27 16.63 -32.25
C GLU A 408 -14.00 16.97 -30.94
N ALA A 409 -15.34 17.04 -30.98
CA ALA A 409 -16.17 17.30 -29.82
C ALA A 409 -16.06 16.18 -28.76
N TYR A 410 -15.87 14.94 -29.20
CA TYR A 410 -15.70 13.82 -28.31
C TYR A 410 -14.33 13.87 -27.60
N GLY A 411 -13.24 14.15 -28.33
CA GLY A 411 -11.92 14.31 -27.72
C GLY A 411 -11.90 15.41 -26.66
N SER A 412 -12.51 16.55 -26.99
CA SER A 412 -12.68 17.68 -26.07
C SER A 412 -13.48 17.31 -24.82
N PHE A 413 -14.55 16.51 -24.96
CA PHE A 413 -15.35 16.02 -23.85
C PHE A 413 -14.56 15.09 -22.92
N ILE A 414 -13.76 14.16 -23.48
CA ILE A 414 -12.91 13.25 -22.71
C ILE A 414 -11.78 13.99 -21.99
N GLY A 415 -11.08 14.90 -22.68
CA GLY A 415 -10.01 15.73 -22.11
C GLY A 415 -10.51 16.60 -20.95
N ALA A 416 -11.65 17.27 -21.13
CA ALA A 416 -12.30 18.05 -20.08
C ALA A 416 -12.75 17.16 -18.92
N GLY A 417 -13.48 16.07 -19.20
CA GLY A 417 -14.01 15.16 -18.19
C GLY A 417 -12.92 14.53 -17.33
N SER A 418 -11.84 14.03 -17.96
CA SER A 418 -10.70 13.45 -17.25
C SER A 418 -9.97 14.49 -16.39
N SER A 419 -9.75 15.71 -16.89
CA SER A 419 -9.10 16.79 -16.13
C SER A 419 -9.94 17.22 -14.93
N ILE A 420 -11.26 17.36 -15.09
CA ILE A 420 -12.19 17.68 -13.98
C ILE A 420 -12.17 16.58 -12.91
N LEU A 421 -12.12 15.31 -13.31
CA LEU A 421 -12.05 14.20 -12.37
C LEU A 421 -10.76 14.19 -11.55
N VAL A 422 -9.62 14.57 -12.14
CA VAL A 422 -8.35 14.76 -11.41
C VAL A 422 -8.46 15.90 -10.39
N ILE A 423 -9.09 17.02 -10.77
CA ILE A 423 -9.38 18.13 -9.83
C ILE A 423 -10.29 17.65 -8.70
N CYS A 424 -11.38 16.95 -9.00
CA CYS A 424 -12.29 16.40 -8.00
C CYS A 424 -11.59 15.41 -7.05
N LEU A 425 -10.63 14.63 -7.56
CA LEU A 425 -9.85 13.70 -6.74
C LEU A 425 -8.93 14.45 -5.77
N ALA A 426 -8.19 15.44 -6.26
CA ALA A 426 -7.37 16.30 -5.42
C ALA A 426 -8.21 17.11 -4.41
N ALA A 427 -9.41 17.57 -4.80
CA ALA A 427 -10.37 18.19 -3.90
C ALA A 427 -10.82 17.23 -2.80
N SER A 428 -11.13 15.98 -3.16
CA SER A 428 -11.57 14.96 -2.20
C SER A 428 -10.48 14.61 -1.19
N ASN A 429 -9.21 14.72 -1.59
CA ASN A 429 -8.07 14.60 -0.68
C ASN A 429 -8.01 15.76 0.34
N VAL A 430 -8.26 17.00 -0.11
CA VAL A 430 -8.40 18.16 0.79
C VAL A 430 -9.60 17.97 1.72
N LEU A 431 -10.74 17.52 1.19
CA LEU A 431 -11.95 17.22 1.96
C LEU A 431 -11.67 16.19 3.05
N LEU A 432 -10.91 15.14 2.74
CA LEU A 432 -10.48 14.12 3.71
C LEU A 432 -9.65 14.75 4.85
N ALA A 433 -8.76 15.68 4.53
CA ALA A 433 -7.97 16.40 5.53
C ALA A 433 -8.83 17.36 6.38
N ILE A 434 -9.80 18.06 5.79
CA ILE A 434 -10.76 18.93 6.52
C ILE A 434 -11.60 18.10 7.50
N GLU A 435 -12.19 17.00 7.03
CA GLU A 435 -12.98 16.07 7.85
C GLU A 435 -12.17 15.55 9.05
N ARG A 436 -10.87 15.31 8.85
CA ARG A 436 -9.97 14.91 9.94
C ARG A 436 -9.67 16.02 10.92
N LEU A 437 -9.43 17.22 10.43
CA LEU A 437 -9.23 18.37 11.30
C LEU A 437 -10.46 18.61 12.18
N PHE A 438 -11.67 18.56 11.61
CA PHE A 438 -12.92 18.71 12.37
C PHE A 438 -13.14 17.59 13.37
N ALA A 439 -12.93 16.33 12.97
CA ALA A 439 -13.08 15.19 13.87
C ALA A 439 -12.14 15.26 15.09
N VAL A 440 -10.95 15.85 14.94
CA VAL A 440 -9.95 15.93 16.04
C VAL A 440 -10.10 17.21 16.85
N LYS A 441 -10.14 18.38 16.20
CA LYS A 441 -10.02 19.69 16.85
C LYS A 441 -11.36 20.20 17.36
N HIS A 442 -12.44 19.94 16.65
CA HIS A 442 -13.75 20.51 16.96
C HIS A 442 -14.87 19.49 16.75
N PRO A 443 -14.99 18.49 17.64
CA PRO A 443 -16.08 17.51 17.56
C PRO A 443 -17.47 18.15 17.71
N GLU A 444 -17.54 19.37 18.25
CA GLU A 444 -18.76 20.15 18.43
C GLU A 444 -19.09 21.08 17.26
N ILE A 445 -18.27 21.13 16.20
CA ILE A 445 -18.59 21.95 15.02
C ILE A 445 -19.96 21.52 14.49
N SER A 446 -20.88 22.48 14.49
CA SER A 446 -22.19 22.31 13.88
C SER A 446 -22.05 21.95 12.40
N ASP A 447 -22.92 21.06 11.90
CA ASP A 447 -22.98 20.69 10.48
C ASP A 447 -23.13 21.91 9.55
N SER A 448 -23.62 23.06 10.05
CA SER A 448 -23.68 24.31 9.30
C SER A 448 -22.32 24.94 9.03
N GLN A 449 -21.39 24.92 9.98
CA GLN A 449 -20.05 25.48 9.78
C GLN A 449 -19.22 24.59 8.85
N ALA A 450 -19.27 23.26 9.04
CA ALA A 450 -18.62 22.32 8.12
C ALA A 450 -19.10 22.52 6.66
N ARG A 451 -20.41 22.75 6.47
CA ARG A 451 -21.00 23.09 5.17
C ARG A 451 -20.41 24.33 4.51
N GLN A 452 -19.98 25.34 5.27
CA GLN A 452 -19.34 26.54 4.69
C GLN A 452 -17.98 26.19 4.07
N TYR A 453 -17.16 25.38 4.76
CA TYR A 453 -15.87 24.93 4.23
C TYR A 453 -16.03 24.02 3.01
N TYR A 454 -17.04 23.13 3.02
CA TYR A 454 -17.36 22.29 1.86
C TYR A 454 -17.88 23.12 0.70
N GLY A 455 -18.71 24.12 0.97
CA GLY A 455 -19.20 25.07 -0.03
C GLY A 455 -18.06 25.86 -0.66
N LEU A 456 -17.09 26.32 0.13
CA LEU A 456 -15.91 27.02 -0.37
C LEU A 456 -15.04 26.10 -1.24
N LEU A 457 -14.73 24.89 -0.79
CA LEU A 457 -13.96 23.93 -1.58
C LEU A 457 -14.67 23.56 -2.89
N PHE A 458 -15.98 23.34 -2.83
CA PHE A 458 -16.83 23.09 -4.00
C PHE A 458 -16.81 24.27 -4.97
N PHE A 459 -16.93 25.50 -4.47
CA PHE A 459 -16.82 26.71 -5.29
C PHE A 459 -15.48 26.78 -6.02
N VAL A 460 -14.36 26.51 -5.33
CA VAL A 460 -13.04 26.46 -5.97
C VAL A 460 -13.00 25.39 -7.08
N VAL A 461 -13.50 24.17 -6.81
CA VAL A 461 -13.57 23.11 -7.82
C VAL A 461 -14.39 23.53 -9.04
N VAL A 462 -15.54 24.18 -8.83
CA VAL A 462 -16.41 24.67 -9.93
C VAL A 462 -15.69 25.71 -10.76
N VAL A 463 -15.00 26.69 -10.14
CA VAL A 463 -14.25 27.73 -10.86
C VAL A 463 -13.18 27.10 -11.76
N TYR A 464 -12.35 26.21 -11.22
CA TYR A 464 -11.31 25.53 -12.02
C TYR A 464 -11.92 24.64 -13.11
N SER A 465 -13.04 23.96 -12.82
CA SER A 465 -13.74 23.14 -13.81
C SER A 465 -14.30 23.99 -14.96
N CYS A 466 -14.85 25.19 -14.67
CA CYS A 466 -15.30 26.12 -15.69
C CYS A 466 -14.16 26.58 -16.60
N VAL A 467 -12.97 26.84 -16.05
CA VAL A 467 -11.77 27.18 -16.84
C VAL A 467 -11.36 26.02 -17.74
N ILE A 468 -11.34 24.78 -17.23
CA ILE A 468 -11.05 23.59 -18.04
C ILE A 468 -12.07 23.41 -19.16
N VAL A 469 -13.37 23.49 -18.85
CA VAL A 469 -14.42 23.39 -19.87
C VAL A 469 -14.23 24.47 -20.93
N TRP A 470 -13.95 25.71 -20.53
CA TRP A 470 -13.68 26.80 -21.47
C TRP A 470 -12.48 26.51 -22.39
N VAL A 471 -11.37 26.00 -21.84
CA VAL A 471 -10.18 25.60 -22.62
C VAL A 471 -10.56 24.55 -23.68
N PHE A 472 -11.23 23.47 -23.30
CA PHE A 472 -11.56 22.38 -24.23
C PHE A 472 -12.73 22.72 -25.17
N VAL A 473 -13.59 23.68 -24.85
CA VAL A 473 -14.62 24.18 -25.78
C VAL A 473 -14.01 25.11 -26.83
N THR A 474 -12.93 25.82 -26.49
CA THR A 474 -12.31 26.82 -27.37
C THR A 474 -11.04 26.33 -28.08
N SER A 475 -10.62 25.09 -27.86
CA SER A 475 -9.50 24.45 -28.55
C SER A 475 -9.88 23.04 -28.93
N ASN A 476 -9.55 22.66 -30.16
CA ASN A 476 -9.59 21.25 -30.57
C ASN A 476 -8.56 20.44 -29.78
N THR A 477 -8.69 19.12 -29.78
CA THR A 477 -7.72 18.20 -29.16
C THR A 477 -7.16 17.29 -30.24
N VAL A 478 -5.85 17.28 -30.46
CA VAL A 478 -5.23 16.36 -31.44
C VAL A 478 -5.19 14.94 -30.88
N ASP A 479 -4.85 14.80 -29.60
CA ASP A 479 -4.65 13.50 -28.95
C ASP A 479 -5.77 13.13 -27.97
N HIS A 480 -6.94 13.77 -28.10
CA HIS A 480 -8.12 13.62 -27.20
C HIS A 480 -7.89 13.91 -25.71
N ILE A 481 -6.67 14.31 -25.33
CA ILE A 481 -6.28 14.58 -23.93
C ILE A 481 -5.83 16.04 -23.79
N ASP A 482 -5.05 16.54 -24.75
CA ASP A 482 -4.43 17.85 -24.66
C ASP A 482 -5.05 18.85 -25.67
N PRO A 483 -5.30 20.11 -25.27
CA PRO A 483 -5.77 21.14 -26.18
C PRO A 483 -4.67 21.49 -27.20
N SER A 484 -5.04 21.55 -28.48
CA SER A 484 -4.14 21.78 -29.61
C SER A 484 -3.62 23.21 -29.72
N THR A 485 -4.37 24.19 -29.21
CA THR A 485 -4.00 25.59 -29.31
C THR A 485 -3.06 25.94 -28.15
N HIS A 486 -1.86 26.41 -28.47
CA HIS A 486 -0.77 26.67 -27.52
C HIS A 486 -1.19 27.54 -26.32
N VAL A 487 -2.00 28.59 -26.54
CA VAL A 487 -2.49 29.46 -25.45
C VAL A 487 -3.38 28.67 -24.49
N GLN A 488 -4.33 27.91 -25.01
CA GLN A 488 -5.24 27.07 -24.24
C GLN A 488 -4.47 25.94 -23.52
N TYR A 489 -3.45 25.36 -24.16
CA TYR A 489 -2.55 24.40 -23.53
C TYR A 489 -1.83 24.99 -22.31
N ILE A 490 -1.20 26.16 -22.45
CA ILE A 490 -0.56 26.84 -21.31
C ILE A 490 -1.58 27.12 -20.21
N VAL A 491 -2.76 27.64 -20.54
CA VAL A 491 -3.80 27.92 -19.53
C VAL A 491 -4.21 26.64 -18.83
N TRP A 492 -4.40 25.54 -19.55
CA TRP A 492 -4.75 24.24 -18.96
C TRP A 492 -3.63 23.70 -18.05
N VAL A 493 -2.37 23.68 -18.50
CA VAL A 493 -1.23 23.23 -17.68
C VAL A 493 -1.10 24.08 -16.41
N VAL A 494 -1.17 25.40 -16.53
CA VAL A 494 -1.10 26.32 -15.38
C VAL A 494 -2.29 26.11 -14.43
N THR A 495 -3.49 25.87 -14.96
CA THR A 495 -4.70 25.59 -14.18
C THR A 495 -4.57 24.27 -13.40
N MET A 496 -4.09 23.20 -14.05
CA MET A 496 -3.86 21.91 -13.41
C MET A 496 -2.74 21.98 -12.38
N ALA A 497 -1.63 22.65 -12.70
CA ALA A 497 -0.48 22.83 -11.81
C ALA A 497 -0.86 23.63 -10.57
N SER A 498 -1.49 24.80 -10.75
CA SER A 498 -1.88 25.67 -9.65
C SER A 498 -2.90 24.99 -8.73
N TYR A 499 -3.85 24.24 -9.28
CA TYR A 499 -4.79 23.47 -8.47
C TYR A 499 -4.11 22.35 -7.67
N LEU A 500 -3.22 21.57 -8.30
CA LEU A 500 -2.52 20.50 -7.61
C LEU A 500 -1.63 21.06 -6.50
N VAL A 501 -0.87 22.13 -6.77
CA VAL A 501 -0.05 22.82 -5.75
C VAL A 501 -0.93 23.32 -4.61
N PHE A 502 -2.06 23.97 -4.92
CA PHE A 502 -3.04 24.41 -3.92
C PHE A 502 -3.50 23.24 -3.05
N ALA A 503 -3.96 22.15 -3.66
CA ALA A 503 -4.46 20.98 -2.95
C ALA A 503 -3.39 20.36 -2.06
N VAL A 504 -2.14 20.26 -2.53
CA VAL A 504 -1.02 19.71 -1.77
C VAL A 504 -0.66 20.58 -0.57
N VAL A 505 -0.45 21.89 -0.80
CA VAL A 505 -0.12 22.84 0.27
C VAL A 505 -1.21 22.83 1.33
N PHE A 506 -2.48 22.90 0.92
CA PHE A 506 -3.60 22.92 1.85
C PHE A 506 -3.74 21.60 2.62
N THR A 507 -3.57 20.45 1.95
CA THR A 507 -3.59 19.12 2.59
C THR A 507 -2.47 18.99 3.64
N VAL A 508 -1.25 19.45 3.33
CA VAL A 508 -0.13 19.43 4.27
C VAL A 508 -0.43 20.32 5.48
N ILE A 509 -0.89 21.57 5.27
CA ILE A 509 -1.26 22.49 6.35
C ILE A 509 -2.32 21.86 7.25
N LEU A 510 -3.40 21.31 6.67
CA LEU A 510 -4.50 20.69 7.42
C LEU A 510 -4.04 19.49 8.24
N TYR A 511 -3.24 18.58 7.68
CA TYR A 511 -2.73 17.45 8.46
C TYR A 511 -1.72 17.85 9.53
N THR A 512 -0.88 18.85 9.25
CA THR A 512 0.01 19.42 10.27
C THR A 512 -0.79 20.03 11.42
N TRP A 513 -1.84 20.80 11.13
CA TRP A 513 -2.74 21.33 12.15
C TRP A 513 -3.49 20.23 12.90
N THR A 514 -3.95 19.20 12.19
CA THR A 514 -4.61 18.04 12.80
C THR A 514 -3.66 17.32 13.76
N TYR A 515 -2.40 17.15 13.37
CA TYR A 515 -1.37 16.56 14.21
C TYR A 515 -1.12 17.40 15.47
N PHE A 516 -0.96 18.72 15.34
CA PHE A 516 -0.77 19.59 16.50
C PHE A 516 -1.98 19.61 17.44
N ALA A 517 -3.20 19.72 16.89
CA ALA A 517 -4.43 19.63 17.68
C ALA A 517 -4.53 18.28 18.43
N HIS A 518 -4.10 17.19 17.80
CA HIS A 518 -4.06 15.89 18.45
C HIS A 518 -3.02 15.85 19.59
N VAL A 519 -1.81 16.39 19.36
CA VAL A 519 -0.75 16.47 20.39
C VAL A 519 -1.19 17.33 21.58
N GLU A 520 -1.86 18.46 21.34
CA GLU A 520 -2.40 19.34 22.38
C GLU A 520 -3.48 18.61 23.21
N LYS A 521 -4.41 17.91 22.55
CA LYS A 521 -5.42 17.07 23.20
C LYS A 521 -4.78 15.98 24.06
N LEU A 522 -3.69 15.35 23.58
CA LEU A 522 -2.93 14.37 24.35
C LEU A 522 -2.26 14.98 25.58
N ALA A 523 -1.69 16.18 25.45
CA ALA A 523 -1.06 16.89 26.56
C ALA A 523 -2.09 17.24 27.64
N LEU A 524 -3.27 17.72 27.25
CA LEU A 524 -4.37 18.02 28.17
C LEU A 524 -4.84 16.75 28.91
N ILE A 525 -5.13 15.66 28.18
CA ILE A 525 -5.57 14.40 28.81
C ILE A 525 -4.53 13.87 29.81
N ARG A 526 -3.24 13.94 29.46
CA ARG A 526 -2.15 13.51 30.33
C ARG A 526 -2.08 14.34 31.62
N ASN A 527 -2.34 15.64 31.53
CA ASN A 527 -2.33 16.54 32.69
C ASN A 527 -3.57 16.33 33.59
N TYR A 528 -4.74 16.04 33.02
CA TYR A 528 -5.98 15.86 33.78
C TYR A 528 -6.18 14.44 34.34
N SER A 529 -5.53 13.42 33.77
CA SER A 529 -5.65 12.04 34.26
C SER A 529 -4.38 11.23 34.01
N PRO A 530 -3.32 11.43 34.84
CA PRO A 530 -2.05 10.71 34.70
C PRO A 530 -2.18 9.19 34.94
N SER A 531 -3.28 8.74 35.56
CA SER A 531 -3.57 7.32 35.83
C SER A 531 -4.34 6.61 34.70
N LEU A 532 -4.96 7.33 33.77
CA LEU A 532 -5.55 6.68 32.59
C LEU A 532 -4.42 6.31 31.62
N SER A 533 -4.12 5.02 31.55
CA SER A 533 -3.33 4.45 30.45
C SER A 533 -3.83 5.05 29.13
N PRO A 534 -2.95 5.60 28.26
CA PRO A 534 -3.35 6.26 27.03
C PRO A 534 -4.32 5.34 26.27
N ASN A 535 -5.58 5.76 26.27
CA ASN A 535 -6.75 4.96 25.88
C ASN A 535 -6.56 4.38 24.47
N ASP A 536 -7.10 3.19 24.23
CA ASP A 536 -7.13 2.56 22.89
C ASP A 536 -7.67 3.52 21.81
N THR A 537 -8.57 4.44 22.18
CA THR A 537 -9.09 5.51 21.32
C THR A 537 -8.01 6.41 20.72
N GLN A 538 -6.98 6.79 21.48
CA GLN A 538 -5.89 7.65 21.00
C GLN A 538 -5.02 6.93 19.96
N ARG A 539 -4.74 5.64 20.21
CA ARG A 539 -4.01 4.79 19.24
C ARG A 539 -4.80 4.61 17.96
N ILE A 540 -6.13 4.50 18.07
CA ILE A 540 -7.02 4.42 16.91
C ILE A 540 -6.95 5.74 16.13
N GLU A 541 -7.09 6.91 16.76
CA GLU A 541 -7.01 8.22 16.09
C GLU A 541 -5.67 8.44 15.35
N LEU A 542 -4.52 8.15 15.97
CA LEU A 542 -3.21 8.26 15.30
C LEU A 542 -3.05 7.28 14.14
N SER A 543 -3.53 6.04 14.32
CA SER A 543 -3.48 5.04 13.25
C SER A 543 -4.30 5.49 12.05
N VAL A 544 -5.41 6.17 12.31
CA VAL A 544 -6.35 6.70 11.34
C VAL A 544 -5.76 7.92 10.61
N LEU A 545 -5.09 8.83 11.33
CA LEU A 545 -4.38 9.97 10.72
C LEU A 545 -3.27 9.49 9.78
N ARG A 546 -2.44 8.54 10.23
CA ARG A 546 -1.35 7.97 9.41
C ARG A 546 -1.88 7.37 8.10
N ARG A 547 -3.03 6.73 8.16
CA ARG A 547 -3.71 6.14 7.01
C ARG A 547 -4.20 7.22 6.03
N CYS A 548 -4.82 8.28 6.53
CA CYS A 548 -5.22 9.42 5.69
C CYS A 548 -4.01 10.05 4.98
N ILE A 549 -2.89 10.25 5.70
CA ILE A 549 -1.63 10.74 5.09
C ILE A 549 -1.15 9.80 3.98
N MET A 550 -1.18 8.47 4.20
CA MET A 550 -0.79 7.51 3.17
C MET A 550 -1.62 7.61 1.89
N VAL A 551 -2.94 7.79 2.00
CA VAL A 551 -3.81 8.01 0.82
C VAL A 551 -3.43 9.30 0.10
N SER A 552 -3.23 10.39 0.85
CA SER A 552 -2.83 11.67 0.26
C SER A 552 -1.47 11.60 -0.44
N THR A 553 -0.51 10.87 0.15
CA THR A 553 0.80 10.65 -0.47
C THR A 553 0.70 9.77 -1.72
N ALA A 554 -0.17 8.75 -1.72
CA ALA A 554 -0.38 7.90 -2.89
C ALA A 554 -0.92 8.70 -4.08
N ILE A 555 -1.94 9.55 -3.85
CA ILE A 555 -2.47 10.46 -4.89
C ILE A 555 -1.33 11.35 -5.42
N LEU A 556 -0.54 11.95 -4.52
CA LEU A 556 0.58 12.81 -4.93
C LEU A 556 1.59 12.06 -5.82
N ILE A 557 2.02 10.87 -5.41
CA ILE A 557 2.96 10.04 -6.17
C ILE A 557 2.41 9.68 -7.55
N CYS A 558 1.10 9.46 -7.67
CA CYS A 558 0.49 9.06 -8.94
C CYS A 558 0.35 10.21 -9.94
N TYR A 559 0.07 11.45 -9.49
CA TYR A 559 -0.17 12.58 -10.39
C TYR A 559 1.03 13.54 -10.55
N THR A 560 2.00 13.52 -9.64
CA THR A 560 3.19 14.38 -9.74
C THR A 560 4.01 14.13 -11.02
N PRO A 561 4.28 12.88 -11.45
CA PRO A 561 5.01 12.63 -12.69
C PRO A 561 4.32 13.29 -13.90
N ARG A 562 2.99 13.20 -13.99
CA ARG A 562 2.22 13.82 -15.07
C ARG A 562 2.34 15.33 -15.07
N LEU A 563 2.26 15.95 -13.89
CA LEU A 563 2.43 17.39 -13.80
C LEU A 563 3.84 17.84 -14.20
N ILE A 564 4.87 17.12 -13.74
CA ILE A 564 6.27 17.44 -14.09
C ILE A 564 6.45 17.36 -15.60
N VAL A 565 5.96 16.30 -16.24
CA VAL A 565 6.09 16.14 -17.69
C VAL A 565 5.41 17.29 -18.44
N GLN A 566 4.19 17.67 -18.02
CA GLN A 566 3.45 18.77 -18.63
C GLN A 566 4.10 20.14 -18.45
N ILE A 567 4.84 20.36 -17.36
CA ILE A 567 5.51 21.65 -17.09
C ILE A 567 6.86 21.73 -17.80
N PHE A 568 7.63 20.64 -17.84
CA PHE A 568 9.05 20.68 -18.21
C PHE A 568 9.36 20.14 -19.60
N VAL A 569 8.47 19.39 -20.23
CA VAL A 569 8.75 18.74 -21.52
C VAL A 569 7.98 19.47 -22.63
N ASP A 570 8.46 20.66 -23.00
CA ASP A 570 7.75 21.56 -23.93
C ASP A 570 8.51 21.85 -25.24
N SER A 571 9.36 20.94 -25.73
CA SER A 571 10.08 21.21 -26.99
C SER A 571 10.58 20.02 -27.80
N ASP A 572 10.70 18.82 -27.23
CA ASP A 572 11.12 17.63 -27.99
C ASP A 572 9.99 16.60 -28.08
N VAL A 573 9.39 16.50 -29.28
CA VAL A 573 8.20 15.68 -29.59
C VAL A 573 8.37 14.22 -29.15
N VAL A 574 9.57 13.65 -29.32
CA VAL A 574 9.84 12.23 -29.02
C VAL A 574 10.00 11.97 -27.52
N TYR A 575 10.68 12.86 -26.79
CA TYR A 575 10.85 12.73 -25.34
C TYR A 575 9.54 13.01 -24.60
N ALA A 576 8.74 13.95 -25.10
CA ALA A 576 7.40 14.26 -24.59
C ALA A 576 6.49 13.03 -24.62
N ALA A 577 6.35 12.35 -25.76
CA ALA A 577 5.44 11.23 -25.90
C ALA A 577 5.74 10.08 -24.90
N ARG A 578 7.02 9.76 -24.71
CA ARG A 578 7.46 8.68 -23.82
C ARG A 578 7.32 9.05 -22.34
N ALA A 579 7.72 10.26 -21.97
CA ALA A 579 7.56 10.77 -20.61
C ALA A 579 6.08 10.85 -20.23
N THR A 580 5.22 11.30 -21.15
CA THR A 580 3.77 11.35 -20.99
C THR A 580 3.17 9.96 -20.82
N SER A 581 3.62 8.98 -21.60
CA SER A 581 3.20 7.58 -21.45
C SER A 581 3.54 7.01 -20.09
N PHE A 582 4.76 7.24 -19.59
CA PHE A 582 5.18 6.84 -18.25
C PHE A 582 4.35 7.52 -17.16
N ALA A 583 4.18 8.84 -17.26
CA ALA A 583 3.33 9.60 -16.35
C ALA A 583 1.87 9.09 -16.33
N ASN A 584 1.34 8.70 -17.48
CA ASN A 584 0.01 8.13 -17.60
C ASN A 584 -0.12 6.76 -16.93
N ILE A 585 0.94 5.95 -16.87
CA ILE A 585 0.95 4.71 -16.08
C ILE A 585 0.78 5.02 -14.58
N PHE A 586 1.49 6.02 -14.06
CA PHE A 586 1.35 6.43 -12.65
C PHE A 586 -0.07 6.94 -12.35
N ALA A 587 -0.62 7.79 -13.23
CA ALA A 587 -2.00 8.25 -13.11
C ALA A 587 -3.01 7.09 -13.18
N ALA A 588 -2.75 6.08 -14.02
CA ALA A 588 -3.58 4.88 -14.10
C ALA A 588 -3.50 4.03 -12.83
N LEU A 589 -2.32 3.87 -12.23
CA LEU A 589 -2.16 3.10 -10.99
C LEU A 589 -2.98 3.66 -9.83
N ASP A 590 -3.26 4.96 -9.80
CA ASP A 590 -4.08 5.59 -8.77
C ASP A 590 -5.48 4.98 -8.64
N VAL A 591 -6.10 4.60 -9.78
CA VAL A 591 -7.44 3.99 -9.76
C VAL A 591 -7.48 2.64 -9.07
N VAL A 592 -6.32 2.03 -8.82
CA VAL A 592 -6.18 0.80 -8.03
C VAL A 592 -5.64 1.11 -6.64
N ILE A 593 -4.54 1.89 -6.54
CA ILE A 593 -3.81 2.13 -5.30
C ILE A 593 -4.67 2.89 -4.29
N THR A 594 -5.26 4.02 -4.67
CA THR A 594 -6.00 4.88 -3.73
C THR A 594 -7.22 4.16 -3.15
N PRO A 595 -8.09 3.52 -3.97
CA PRO A 595 -9.20 2.72 -3.48
C PRO A 595 -8.77 1.52 -2.64
N ALA A 596 -7.65 0.87 -2.99
CA ALA A 596 -7.13 -0.24 -2.20
C ALA A 596 -6.71 0.24 -0.81
N LEU A 597 -5.95 1.33 -0.72
CA LEU A 597 -5.58 1.93 0.56
C LEU A 597 -6.83 2.28 1.39
N ILE A 598 -7.85 2.90 0.77
CA ILE A 598 -9.11 3.25 1.44
C ILE A 598 -9.83 2.01 1.99
N LEU A 599 -9.92 0.91 1.24
CA LEU A 599 -10.61 -0.31 1.66
C LEU A 599 -9.84 -1.11 2.71
N PHE A 600 -8.50 -1.14 2.62
CA PHE A 600 -7.66 -1.90 3.55
C PHE A 600 -7.52 -1.24 4.93
N PHE A 601 -7.93 0.02 5.08
CA PHE A 601 -7.79 0.77 6.32
C PHE A 601 -8.89 0.44 7.36
N PRO A 602 -10.19 0.54 7.07
CA PRO A 602 -11.24 0.11 7.99
C PRO A 602 -11.28 -1.42 8.04
N LEU A 603 -11.08 -2.00 9.23
CA LEU A 603 -11.14 -3.44 9.42
C LEU A 603 -12.50 -4.03 8.99
N ASN A 604 -13.58 -3.28 9.22
CA ASN A 604 -14.94 -3.70 8.88
C ASN A 604 -15.12 -3.82 7.36
N LEU A 605 -14.75 -2.78 6.61
CA LEU A 605 -14.85 -2.77 5.14
C LEU A 605 -13.96 -3.82 4.50
N ARG A 606 -12.77 -4.05 5.04
CA ARG A 606 -11.89 -5.12 4.57
C ARG A 606 -12.52 -6.49 4.78
N ASP A 607 -13.06 -6.75 5.98
CA ASP A 607 -13.65 -8.04 6.29
C ASP A 607 -14.91 -8.30 5.43
N GLU A 608 -15.72 -7.29 5.15
CA GLU A 608 -16.87 -7.39 4.24
C GLU A 608 -16.49 -7.53 2.77
N LEU A 609 -15.44 -6.82 2.33
CA LEU A 609 -14.89 -7.00 1.00
C LEU A 609 -14.41 -8.44 0.82
N MET A 610 -13.72 -9.00 1.82
CA MET A 610 -13.30 -10.40 1.80
C MET A 610 -14.51 -11.34 1.81
N ASP A 611 -15.58 -11.03 2.54
CA ASP A 611 -16.81 -11.83 2.51
C ASP A 611 -17.48 -11.81 1.13
N VAL A 612 -17.49 -10.67 0.42
CA VAL A 612 -18.02 -10.57 -0.95
C VAL A 612 -17.14 -11.31 -1.95
N ILE A 613 -15.82 -11.12 -1.89
CA ILE A 613 -14.85 -11.78 -2.81
C ILE A 613 -14.82 -13.29 -2.58
N CYS A 614 -14.91 -13.76 -1.33
CA CYS A 614 -14.89 -15.18 -0.99
C CYS A 614 -16.29 -15.86 -1.09
N CYS A 615 -17.20 -15.31 -1.90
CA CYS A 615 -18.53 -15.86 -2.17
C CYS A 615 -19.37 -16.13 -0.91
N GLY A 616 -19.26 -15.28 0.11
CA GLY A 616 -20.15 -15.31 1.27
C GLY A 616 -20.12 -16.61 2.05
N ARG A 617 -18.95 -17.27 2.17
CA ARG A 617 -18.76 -18.42 3.08
C ARG A 617 -18.99 -17.94 4.53
N ARG A 618 -20.26 -17.89 4.90
CA ARG A 618 -20.85 -17.22 6.07
C ARG A 618 -20.02 -17.51 7.32
N ARG A 619 -19.45 -16.44 7.89
CA ARG A 619 -19.00 -16.36 9.28
C ARG A 619 -20.15 -16.31 10.30
N GLY A 620 -21.36 -16.73 9.90
CA GLY A 620 -22.59 -16.62 10.69
C GLY A 620 -22.50 -17.21 12.09
N ASP A 621 -21.65 -18.23 12.28
CA ASP A 621 -21.51 -18.88 13.59
C ASP A 621 -20.65 -18.08 14.59
N LEU A 622 -19.87 -17.08 14.16
CA LEU A 622 -18.95 -16.34 15.04
C LEU A 622 -19.58 -15.08 15.67
N SER A 623 -20.51 -14.42 14.99
CA SER A 623 -21.25 -13.28 15.56
C SER A 623 -22.29 -13.75 16.58
N GLU A 624 -22.95 -14.89 16.31
CA GLU A 624 -23.86 -15.52 17.26
C GLU A 624 -23.12 -15.97 18.53
N LEU A 625 -21.89 -16.49 18.40
CA LEU A 625 -21.04 -16.82 19.54
C LEU A 625 -20.68 -15.59 20.40
N HIS A 626 -20.45 -14.43 19.78
CA HIS A 626 -20.05 -13.21 20.51
C HIS A 626 -21.22 -12.60 21.29
N VAL A 627 -22.43 -12.59 20.69
CA VAL A 627 -23.66 -12.14 21.37
C VAL A 627 -24.05 -13.09 22.49
N THR A 628 -23.90 -14.40 22.28
CA THR A 628 -24.17 -15.41 23.31
C THR A 628 -23.20 -15.27 24.48
N ARG A 629 -21.92 -14.95 24.21
CA ARG A 629 -20.89 -14.74 25.24
C ARG A 629 -21.14 -13.49 26.08
N LEU A 630 -21.53 -12.37 25.47
CA LEU A 630 -21.92 -11.16 26.20
C LEU A 630 -23.17 -11.38 27.06
N ARG A 631 -24.11 -12.20 26.59
CA ARG A 631 -25.31 -12.58 27.35
C ARG A 631 -24.94 -13.44 28.58
N ILE A 632 -24.04 -14.41 28.42
CA ILE A 632 -23.54 -15.26 29.52
C ILE A 632 -22.76 -14.42 30.54
N ASP A 633 -21.90 -13.50 30.12
CA ASP A 633 -21.16 -12.63 31.03
C ASP A 633 -22.09 -11.64 31.78
N SER A 634 -23.15 -11.16 31.12
CA SER A 634 -24.17 -10.34 31.79
C SER A 634 -24.98 -11.13 32.83
N MET A 635 -25.30 -12.40 32.54
CA MET A 635 -25.97 -13.30 33.48
C MET A 635 -25.07 -13.66 34.67
N ASN A 636 -23.79 -13.92 34.44
CA ASN A 636 -22.82 -14.22 35.50
C ASN A 636 -22.54 -13.02 36.41
N ARG A 637 -22.55 -11.79 35.86
CA ARG A 637 -22.48 -10.57 36.70
C ARG A 637 -23.74 -10.36 37.54
N GLY A 638 -24.91 -10.70 37.01
CA GLY A 638 -26.16 -10.68 37.77
C GLY A 638 -26.13 -11.67 38.95
N LEU A 639 -25.66 -12.89 38.72
CA LEU A 639 -25.60 -13.96 39.74
C LEU A 639 -24.56 -13.71 40.83
N ASN A 640 -23.43 -13.08 40.52
CA ASN A 640 -22.43 -12.74 41.53
C ASN A 640 -22.81 -11.51 42.38
N SER A 641 -23.72 -10.66 41.89
CA SER A 641 -24.21 -9.49 42.65
C SER A 641 -25.29 -9.81 43.68
N SER A 642 -25.92 -11.00 43.61
CA SER A 642 -26.98 -11.42 44.52
C SER A 642 -26.50 -12.33 45.67
N SER A 643 -25.23 -12.73 45.71
CA SER A 643 -24.70 -13.64 46.75
C SER A 643 -23.85 -12.96 47.84
N THR A 644 -23.83 -11.62 47.92
CA THR A 644 -23.05 -10.87 48.93
C THR A 644 -23.95 -10.00 49.83
N ARG A 645 -25.02 -10.59 50.37
CA ARG A 645 -25.77 -10.03 51.51
C ARG A 645 -25.78 -11.04 52.66
N THR A 646 -24.62 -11.23 53.29
CA THR A 646 -24.52 -11.84 54.62
C THR A 646 -24.43 -10.75 55.67
N MET A 647 -25.38 -10.80 56.60
CA MET A 647 -25.44 -10.00 57.83
C MET A 647 -24.14 -10.08 58.61
N SER A 648 -23.58 -8.92 58.95
CA SER A 648 -22.59 -8.76 60.01
C SER A 648 -23.32 -8.43 61.32
N THR A 649 -23.26 -9.35 62.29
CA THR A 649 -23.48 -9.01 63.70
C THR A 649 -22.24 -9.40 64.48
N SER A 650 -21.68 -8.37 65.12
CA SER A 650 -20.50 -8.35 65.98
C SER A 650 -20.65 -9.20 67.24
N PHE A 651 -19.58 -9.87 67.69
CA PHE A 651 -19.30 -10.03 69.12
C PHE A 651 -17.83 -10.43 69.37
N GLY A 652 -17.24 -9.78 70.39
CA GLY A 652 -16.37 -10.43 71.37
C GLY A 652 -14.90 -10.67 71.03
N SER A 653 -14.02 -9.88 71.64
CA SER A 653 -12.58 -10.10 71.84
C SER A 653 -12.34 -11.00 73.08
N PRO A 654 -11.12 -11.20 73.62
CA PRO A 654 -10.00 -12.05 73.16
C PRO A 654 -9.49 -13.04 74.25
N VAL A 655 -8.82 -14.16 73.92
CA VAL A 655 -7.94 -14.89 74.87
C VAL A 655 -6.79 -15.63 74.17
N ASN A 656 -5.59 -15.41 74.74
CA ASN A 656 -4.33 -16.17 74.77
C ASN A 656 -4.28 -17.60 74.19
N SER A 657 -3.19 -17.94 73.48
CA SER A 657 -2.02 -18.65 74.05
C SER A 657 -1.17 -19.37 72.97
N MET A 658 0.14 -19.07 72.97
CA MET A 658 1.29 -20.00 72.98
C MET A 658 1.26 -21.38 72.28
N GLN A 659 2.37 -21.67 71.57
CA GLN A 659 3.03 -22.96 71.18
C GLN A 659 3.11 -23.16 69.65
N ARG A 660 4.27 -23.03 68.99
CA ARG A 660 5.54 -23.80 68.97
C ARG A 660 5.41 -25.23 68.41
N ASN A 661 6.34 -25.56 67.50
CA ASN A 661 6.68 -26.85 66.84
C ASN A 661 6.02 -27.06 65.46
N SER A 662 6.75 -27.09 64.33
CA SER A 662 7.89 -27.92 63.88
C SER A 662 7.50 -29.35 63.46
N GLY A 663 7.69 -29.64 62.17
CA GLY A 663 8.20 -30.93 61.71
C GLY A 663 7.22 -31.89 60.99
N GLN A 664 7.76 -32.45 59.89
CA GLN A 664 7.41 -33.72 59.22
C GLN A 664 6.11 -33.76 58.40
N ARG A 665 6.12 -33.96 57.07
CA ARG A 665 6.67 -35.04 56.21
C ARG A 665 5.99 -36.39 56.44
N ASN A 666 5.07 -36.76 55.53
CA ASN A 666 4.87 -38.09 54.92
C ASN A 666 3.51 -38.11 54.16
N THR A 667 3.51 -38.18 52.82
CA THR A 667 3.39 -39.38 51.95
C THR A 667 2.02 -40.05 51.95
N ARG A 668 1.51 -40.24 50.70
CA ARG A 668 0.71 -41.40 50.21
C ARG A 668 -0.70 -41.53 50.83
N THR A 669 -1.75 -42.03 50.17
CA THR A 669 -2.03 -42.65 48.86
C THR A 669 -3.55 -42.80 48.78
N ASN A 670 -4.09 -42.84 47.57
CA ASN A 670 -5.24 -43.62 47.08
C ASN A 670 -6.47 -43.86 47.98
N GLY A 671 -7.63 -43.53 47.41
CA GLY A 671 -8.88 -44.17 47.81
C GLY A 671 -10.10 -43.71 47.00
N GLN A 672 -10.49 -44.56 46.04
CA GLN A 672 -11.87 -44.97 45.73
C GLN A 672 -12.91 -43.89 45.34
N THR A 673 -13.45 -43.87 44.11
CA THR A 673 -14.54 -44.71 43.55
C THR A 673 -15.81 -44.85 44.42
N SER A 674 -16.87 -44.18 43.99
CA SER A 674 -18.31 -44.57 44.05
C SER A 674 -19.10 -43.38 43.48
N SER A 675 -19.75 -43.40 42.30
CA SER A 675 -20.91 -44.17 41.83
C SER A 675 -22.06 -44.31 42.84
N SER A 676 -23.15 -43.55 42.64
CA SER A 676 -24.58 -43.95 42.74
C SER A 676 -25.44 -42.68 42.73
N MET A 677 -26.26 -42.47 41.69
CA MET A 677 -27.69 -42.79 41.56
C MET A 677 -28.66 -41.69 42.01
N ASN A 678 -29.44 -41.24 41.01
CA ASN A 678 -30.90 -41.09 40.98
C ASN A 678 -31.67 -40.33 42.08
N ARG A 679 -32.38 -39.29 41.62
CA ARG A 679 -33.83 -38.94 41.76
C ARG A 679 -33.94 -37.41 41.59
N GLY A 680 -34.74 -36.79 40.72
CA GLY A 680 -35.99 -37.20 40.10
C GLY A 680 -37.18 -36.59 40.84
N VAL A 681 -37.48 -35.28 40.62
CA VAL A 681 -38.72 -34.54 40.97
C VAL A 681 -38.70 -33.26 40.10
N SER A 682 -39.32 -33.17 38.91
CA SER A 682 -40.74 -32.90 38.60
C SER A 682 -41.44 -31.94 39.57
N ASP A 683 -41.60 -30.67 39.18
CA ASP A 683 -42.86 -29.95 39.40
C ASP A 683 -43.07 -28.86 38.33
N ARG A 684 -44.19 -29.00 37.61
CA ARG A 684 -44.87 -27.98 36.82
C ARG A 684 -45.98 -27.42 37.70
N PHE A 685 -46.25 -26.11 37.62
CA PHE A 685 -47.60 -25.52 37.66
C PHE A 685 -47.53 -24.02 37.27
N PRO A 686 -48.67 -23.37 36.92
CA PRO A 686 -48.76 -22.44 35.80
C PRO A 686 -49.52 -21.14 36.17
N LEU A 687 -49.88 -20.38 35.12
CA LEU A 687 -51.08 -19.52 34.98
C LEU A 687 -51.13 -18.07 35.51
N ASN A 688 -51.78 -17.28 34.64
CA ASN A 688 -52.49 -16.01 34.79
C ASN A 688 -51.65 -14.72 34.73
N SER A 689 -51.76 -13.86 33.70
CA SER A 689 -52.93 -13.22 33.07
C SER A 689 -53.70 -12.28 34.03
N LEU A 690 -53.50 -10.97 33.87
CA LEU A 690 -54.46 -9.94 34.29
C LEU A 690 -54.21 -8.58 33.62
N ASN A 691 -55.34 -7.93 33.37
CA ASN A 691 -55.62 -6.77 32.55
C ASN A 691 -55.24 -5.41 33.19
N ARG A 692 -54.85 -4.48 32.32
CA ARG A 692 -55.47 -3.15 32.04
C ARG A 692 -56.03 -2.32 33.22
N VAL A 693 -55.39 -1.17 33.50
CA VAL A 693 -55.96 0.10 34.04
C VAL A 693 -55.06 1.24 33.50
N VAL A 694 -55.41 1.94 32.40
CA VAL A 694 -56.06 3.28 32.32
C VAL A 694 -55.50 4.32 33.29
N ASN A 695 -54.77 5.32 32.77
CA ASN A 695 -55.00 6.77 33.03
C ASN A 695 -53.99 7.63 32.24
N SER A 696 -54.53 8.47 31.36
CA SER A 696 -53.88 9.71 30.89
C SER A 696 -54.30 10.86 31.81
N PRO A 697 -53.61 12.01 31.75
CA PRO A 697 -54.39 13.22 31.52
C PRO A 697 -53.79 14.13 30.45
N GLU A 698 -54.70 14.64 29.61
CA GLU A 698 -54.56 15.86 28.82
C GLU A 698 -54.39 17.09 29.73
N ILE A 699 -53.57 18.04 29.31
CA ILE A 699 -53.76 19.45 29.65
C ILE A 699 -53.57 20.25 28.36
N ALA A 700 -54.67 20.78 27.85
CA ALA A 700 -54.72 21.89 26.90
C ALA A 700 -55.25 23.12 27.64
N VAL A 701 -54.53 24.23 27.61
CA VAL A 701 -55.06 25.57 27.91
C VAL A 701 -54.40 26.57 26.94
N SER A 702 -55.25 27.17 26.11
CA SER A 702 -55.15 28.50 25.50
C SER A 702 -56.22 29.37 26.22
N PRO A 703 -56.38 30.72 26.04
CA PRO A 703 -55.96 31.57 24.92
C PRO A 703 -55.63 33.06 25.25
N ALA A 704 -55.59 33.89 24.19
CA ALA A 704 -55.71 35.37 24.09
C ALA A 704 -54.40 36.20 24.15
N SER A 705 -54.18 37.28 23.38
CA SER A 705 -54.90 37.94 22.27
C SER A 705 -54.03 39.11 21.73
N GLU A 706 -54.15 39.39 20.43
CA GLU A 706 -54.17 40.69 19.72
C GLU A 706 -53.02 41.72 19.75
N GLY A 707 -52.78 42.32 18.57
CA GLY A 707 -52.04 43.57 18.37
C GLY A 707 -51.58 43.80 16.92
N GLU A 708 -52.45 44.33 16.07
CA GLU A 708 -52.23 44.76 14.67
C GLU A 708 -51.24 45.94 14.49
N MET A 709 -50.59 46.06 13.33
CA MET A 709 -50.85 47.11 12.31
C MET A 709 -49.73 47.19 11.25
N SER A 710 -50.17 47.13 9.99
CA SER A 710 -49.49 47.50 8.73
C SER A 710 -49.73 49.00 8.42
N PRO A 711 -49.08 49.64 7.42
CA PRO A 711 -49.12 49.30 5.99
C PRO A 711 -47.88 48.62 5.43
#